data_AF-A0A1V6FQH0-F1
#
_entry.id   AF-A0A1V6FQH0-F1
#
_cell.length_a   1.000
_cell.length_b   1.000
_cell.length_c   1.000
_cell.angle_alpha   90.00
_cell.angle_beta   90.00
_cell.angle_gamma   90.00
#
_symmetry.space_group_name_H-M   'P 1'
#
loop_
_entity.id
_entity.type
_entity.pdbx_description
1 polymer ?
#
loop_
_entity_poly.entity_id
_entity_poly.type
_entity_poly.pdbx_seq_one_letter_code
_entity_poly.pdbx_strand_id
1 'polypeptide(L)'
;MRIHLFSVMFLSSLMLLAANEKEYPVYRVLRAPQIDGQLTDHAWRRLPEGRGFRLLDKNNSFVLDRTTRFKIGYDDAFLYLAVDCTEPDLKNIRAVETYRDGWVFDDAIELFFQPGEGAPYVQLLCNANGARWAKRQGAEREIEPPAAWLAAAGRSDTGWTLETAIPLDLLNCRDIGQLRFNIARNVPAEKKDKHQCWVKVRHGFNDTGSFAVLRKQASNGPADIELEGSEINHEYDRFLFSRLNDIARGGKGWKEVEARYSAAPGFEKVRAMQEQLAKNCAQLAASAYDRTYAEWLKIVATVNTRSRTLSFKIDAQGLSDAEFLVNGVPVAAENGSFSFIIQEGVTAIAFSAKAADNASLKFICPEFPELERRWAFAENISGKDWTLPTFNDLAWKPLPEKIPAGNLYFRQLVLWNQKHDGQFRCLNPSVFCWNFSLDSVETVYLSLYSPTGLPVNSYEFTFTLPPGFRLLDMEEGARRNRLSLAPEKVVAEENAAGATQYRLIYKARDIHEWKTADSILGIFKDADGTPGDQGQIPYARLINHNLTEIGGSLPYALLPPIRGRRLKKMLMSFYKGDMPQALSRELTDAVLKDSIRSGMDTFITYPIAGMVPDSVRKHDGKLIMGYLNHPIWGSKRINGKVTDLFREHPELFCLYYTGERKTDLDPSIAPHKQQIQFCPSLVNGKYQQEFYQAVLGDYREFFFKNYPQAEYVFLNWEQEPWTGNIYTRSTNPSGAFCFCPLCKEKFREYAKLPPDADLSNENLFKNYYEQWRSFRYSQDAATHAIVMKALQDLGKKAYFYSWSNHFGYWEAAKNIPFDVFLGCPGNGTADGRQQWKMDEYMKFHQGKLGRKNIAGQRFIFFPQTNRWDTEKVEGWLKFSVMSEDGYIHPETWKWQLIRILATMQGGCDLQNPLEMVSGCKYYIGEATRMVARYENIFYDGQRHDALAVSEQIAYPDLLVLTRKNERLVLLFNESDEPKTVTVRNLSLTGEEVARAFYAGTRLPQAGEFSITIPANDVEVVHIELVFIE
;
A
#
# COMPACT_ATOMS: atom_id res chain seq x y z
N MET A 1 -35.95 -0.59 -64.99
CA MET A 1 -34.86 -1.57 -65.12
C MET A 1 -33.57 -0.95 -64.56
N ARG A 2 -33.30 -1.12 -63.26
CA ARG A 2 -32.04 -0.80 -62.55
C ARG A 2 -32.22 -1.14 -61.07
N ILE A 3 -31.97 -2.40 -60.74
CA ILE A 3 -31.76 -2.93 -59.38
C ILE A 3 -30.55 -3.86 -59.52
N HIS A 4 -29.73 -3.98 -58.47
CA HIS A 4 -28.45 -4.72 -58.36
C HIS A 4 -27.17 -3.89 -58.57
N LEU A 5 -26.85 -2.98 -57.63
CA LEU A 5 -25.46 -2.68 -57.28
C LEU A 5 -25.25 -2.08 -55.87
N PHE A 6 -26.26 -2.11 -54.98
CA PHE A 6 -26.18 -1.48 -53.64
C PHE A 6 -26.17 -2.47 -52.47
N SER A 7 -26.16 -3.79 -52.73
CA SER A 7 -26.30 -4.83 -51.68
C SER A 7 -25.00 -5.55 -51.31
N VAL A 8 -23.84 -5.20 -51.88
CA VAL A 8 -22.56 -5.89 -51.59
C VAL A 8 -21.61 -5.09 -50.69
N MET A 9 -21.82 -3.78 -50.49
CA MET A 9 -20.98 -2.95 -49.61
C MET A 9 -21.51 -2.76 -48.18
N PHE A 10 -22.70 -3.28 -47.86
CA PHE A 10 -23.29 -3.17 -46.52
C PHE A 10 -23.18 -4.47 -45.69
N LEU A 11 -22.67 -5.56 -46.28
CA LEU A 11 -22.45 -6.83 -45.56
C LEU A 11 -20.99 -7.02 -45.07
N SER A 12 -20.02 -6.20 -45.49
CA SER A 12 -18.63 -6.30 -45.02
C SER A 12 -18.32 -5.45 -43.79
N SER A 13 -19.18 -4.51 -43.41
CA SER A 13 -19.02 -3.63 -42.24
C SER A 13 -19.80 -4.09 -41.00
N LEU A 14 -20.64 -5.13 -41.12
CA LEU A 14 -21.37 -5.75 -40.00
C LEU A 14 -20.67 -6.98 -39.40
N MET A 15 -19.50 -7.38 -39.91
CA MET A 15 -18.68 -8.47 -39.33
C MET A 15 -17.48 -8.01 -38.50
N LEU A 16 -17.25 -6.70 -38.33
CA LEU A 16 -16.12 -6.17 -37.54
C LEU A 16 -16.50 -5.61 -36.15
N LEU A 17 -17.65 -6.03 -35.61
CA LEU A 17 -18.06 -5.81 -34.22
C LEU A 17 -18.38 -7.12 -33.47
N ALA A 18 -17.88 -8.26 -33.97
CA ALA A 18 -17.59 -9.37 -33.07
C ALA A 18 -16.27 -9.04 -32.38
N ALA A 19 -16.28 -8.88 -31.05
CA ALA A 19 -15.05 -8.94 -30.28
C ALA A 19 -14.40 -10.30 -30.63
N ASN A 20 -13.32 -10.29 -31.40
CA ASN A 20 -12.66 -11.53 -31.79
C ASN A 20 -12.14 -12.16 -30.50
N GLU A 21 -12.78 -13.24 -30.07
CA GLU A 21 -12.43 -13.97 -28.86
C GLU A 21 -10.99 -14.47 -28.99
N LYS A 22 -10.16 -14.26 -27.96
CA LYS A 22 -8.76 -14.69 -28.01
C LYS A 22 -8.74 -16.22 -28.07
N GLU A 23 -7.97 -16.81 -28.98
CA GLU A 23 -7.86 -18.27 -29.11
C GLU A 23 -6.47 -18.76 -28.69
N TYR A 24 -6.39 -20.00 -28.22
CA TYR A 24 -5.13 -20.74 -28.05
C TYR A 24 -5.24 -22.12 -28.69
N PRO A 25 -4.42 -22.45 -29.70
CA PRO A 25 -4.43 -23.77 -30.32
C PRO A 25 -3.82 -24.81 -29.38
N VAL A 26 -4.57 -25.87 -29.10
CA VAL A 26 -4.12 -26.95 -28.21
C VAL A 26 -3.97 -28.25 -29.01
N TYR A 27 -2.79 -28.84 -28.96
CA TYR A 27 -2.39 -29.97 -29.79
C TYR A 27 -2.34 -31.28 -28.99
N ARG A 28 -2.62 -32.39 -29.67
CA ARG A 28 -2.61 -33.72 -29.04
C ARG A 28 -1.18 -34.15 -28.78
N VAL A 29 -0.83 -34.52 -27.54
CA VAL A 29 0.49 -35.08 -27.22
C VAL A 29 0.49 -36.58 -27.45
N LEU A 30 1.43 -37.08 -28.27
CA LEU A 30 1.53 -38.54 -28.53
C LEU A 30 2.24 -39.30 -27.41
N ARG A 31 3.08 -38.60 -26.64
CA ARG A 31 3.78 -39.13 -25.48
C ARG A 31 3.56 -38.14 -24.35
N ALA A 32 2.89 -38.60 -23.28
CA ALA A 32 2.68 -37.79 -22.09
C ALA A 32 4.03 -37.30 -21.54
N PRO A 33 4.15 -36.02 -21.17
CA PRO A 33 5.34 -35.50 -20.50
C PRO A 33 5.47 -36.12 -19.11
N GLN A 34 6.71 -36.28 -18.64
CA GLN A 34 6.97 -36.61 -17.25
C GLN A 34 6.78 -35.36 -16.40
N ILE A 35 5.86 -35.38 -15.43
CA ILE A 35 5.59 -34.22 -14.56
C ILE A 35 6.64 -34.20 -13.45
N ASP A 36 7.81 -33.63 -13.71
CA ASP A 36 8.93 -33.54 -12.76
C ASP A 36 9.46 -32.11 -12.55
N GLY A 37 8.85 -31.13 -13.20
CA GLY A 37 9.20 -29.73 -13.11
C GLY A 37 10.34 -29.35 -14.03
N GLN A 38 10.80 -30.23 -14.94
CA GLN A 38 11.83 -29.92 -15.91
C GLN A 38 11.20 -29.82 -17.30
N LEU A 39 11.24 -28.63 -17.91
CA LEU A 39 10.65 -28.40 -19.24
C LEU A 39 11.47 -29.00 -20.40
N THR A 40 12.03 -30.20 -20.20
CA THR A 40 12.97 -30.85 -21.12
C THR A 40 12.32 -31.88 -22.03
N ASP A 41 11.11 -32.35 -21.70
CA ASP A 41 10.36 -33.35 -22.47
C ASP A 41 10.19 -32.96 -23.94
N HIS A 42 10.20 -33.99 -24.78
CA HIS A 42 10.00 -33.84 -26.21
C HIS A 42 8.64 -33.19 -26.53
N ALA A 43 7.61 -33.42 -25.71
CA ALA A 43 6.29 -32.82 -25.89
C ALA A 43 6.36 -31.28 -25.91
N TRP A 44 7.08 -30.65 -24.98
CA TRP A 44 7.17 -29.20 -24.87
C TRP A 44 7.90 -28.54 -26.05
N ARG A 45 8.78 -29.26 -26.72
CA ARG A 45 9.48 -28.77 -27.92
C ARG A 45 8.59 -28.74 -29.16
N ARG A 46 7.44 -29.42 -29.13
CA ARG A 46 6.49 -29.54 -30.25
C ARG A 46 5.27 -28.63 -30.13
N LEU A 47 5.08 -27.98 -28.99
CA LEU A 47 3.90 -27.16 -28.71
C LEU A 47 4.22 -25.66 -28.82
N PRO A 48 3.34 -24.86 -29.44
CA PRO A 48 3.54 -23.43 -29.54
C PRO A 48 3.42 -22.78 -28.16
N GLU A 49 4.11 -21.66 -27.99
CA GLU A 49 4.22 -21.00 -26.70
C GLU A 49 3.31 -19.78 -26.61
N GLY A 50 2.58 -19.64 -25.51
CA GLY A 50 1.91 -18.41 -25.12
C GLY A 50 2.84 -17.52 -24.28
N ARG A 51 2.96 -16.25 -24.66
CA ARG A 51 3.75 -15.19 -24.02
C ARG A 51 2.91 -13.92 -23.86
N GLY A 52 3.52 -12.84 -23.38
CA GLY A 52 2.88 -11.53 -23.35
C GLY A 52 1.86 -11.37 -22.23
N PHE A 53 2.19 -11.88 -21.04
CA PHE A 53 1.40 -11.62 -19.83
C PHE A 53 1.30 -10.11 -19.59
N ARG A 54 0.15 -9.71 -19.04
CA ARG A 54 -0.24 -8.33 -18.80
C ARG A 54 -0.47 -8.11 -17.32
N LEU A 55 -0.08 -6.96 -16.81
CA LEU A 55 -0.39 -6.53 -15.46
C LEU A 55 -1.89 -6.33 -15.30
N LEU A 56 -2.39 -6.70 -14.11
CA LEU A 56 -3.71 -6.30 -13.63
C LEU A 56 -3.65 -4.83 -13.17
N ASP A 57 -3.35 -3.94 -14.10
CA ASP A 57 -3.29 -2.49 -13.93
C ASP A 57 -4.34 -1.79 -14.82
N LYS A 58 -4.46 -0.47 -14.68
CA LYS A 58 -5.39 0.35 -15.48
C LYS A 58 -5.16 0.24 -16.99
N ASN A 59 -3.93 -0.09 -17.42
CA ASN A 59 -3.51 -0.04 -18.82
C ASN A 59 -3.38 -1.42 -19.48
N ASN A 60 -3.53 -2.51 -18.72
CA ASN A 60 -3.18 -3.87 -19.14
C ASN A 60 -1.77 -3.96 -19.74
N SER A 61 -0.81 -3.31 -19.08
CA SER A 61 0.58 -3.19 -19.55
C SER A 61 1.26 -4.55 -19.69
N PHE A 62 2.07 -4.77 -20.72
CA PHE A 62 2.85 -6.00 -20.83
C PHE A 62 3.92 -6.10 -19.73
N VAL A 63 4.11 -7.31 -19.20
CA VAL A 63 5.17 -7.62 -18.23
C VAL A 63 6.49 -7.84 -18.98
N LEU A 64 7.56 -7.22 -18.52
CA LEU A 64 8.85 -7.18 -19.22
C LEU A 64 10.02 -7.73 -18.39
N ASP A 65 10.00 -7.57 -17.06
CA ASP A 65 11.10 -7.95 -16.18
C ASP A 65 10.93 -9.34 -15.54
N ARG A 66 9.67 -9.82 -15.46
CA ARG A 66 9.27 -11.12 -14.87
C ARG A 66 8.32 -11.85 -15.80
N THR A 67 8.78 -12.07 -17.03
CA THR A 67 8.00 -12.71 -18.08
C THR A 67 7.57 -14.12 -17.69
N THR A 68 6.39 -14.49 -18.15
CA THR A 68 5.81 -15.81 -17.98
C THR A 68 5.48 -16.38 -19.35
N ARG A 69 5.84 -17.63 -19.58
CA ARG A 69 5.56 -18.35 -20.82
C ARG A 69 4.88 -19.66 -20.51
N PHE A 70 3.98 -20.11 -21.36
CA PHE A 70 3.30 -21.38 -21.15
C PHE A 70 3.03 -22.15 -22.44
N LYS A 71 2.86 -23.46 -22.31
CA LYS A 71 2.50 -24.38 -23.39
C LYS A 71 1.41 -25.30 -22.92
N ILE A 72 0.38 -25.52 -23.76
CA ILE A 72 -0.72 -26.44 -23.46
C ILE A 72 -0.77 -27.56 -24.50
N GLY A 73 -0.84 -28.80 -24.03
CA GLY A 73 -1.12 -29.99 -24.82
C GLY A 73 -2.23 -30.81 -24.19
N TYR A 74 -2.76 -31.81 -24.89
CA TYR A 74 -3.78 -32.70 -24.33
C TYR A 74 -3.65 -34.14 -24.82
N ASP A 75 -4.21 -35.06 -24.05
CA ASP A 75 -4.57 -36.40 -24.53
C ASP A 75 -6.04 -36.71 -24.18
N ASP A 76 -6.45 -37.97 -24.22
CA ASP A 76 -7.85 -38.34 -23.97
C ASP A 76 -8.26 -38.20 -22.49
N ALA A 77 -7.31 -38.04 -21.56
CA ALA A 77 -7.56 -38.01 -20.12
C ALA A 77 -7.12 -36.69 -19.44
N PHE A 78 -6.09 -36.03 -19.96
CA PHE A 78 -5.45 -34.90 -19.31
C PHE A 78 -5.25 -33.70 -20.25
N LEU A 79 -5.33 -32.51 -19.63
CA LEU A 79 -4.72 -31.30 -20.15
C LEU A 79 -3.33 -31.14 -19.50
N TYR A 80 -2.30 -31.00 -20.32
CA TYR A 80 -0.92 -30.82 -19.88
C TYR A 80 -0.52 -29.36 -20.04
N LEU A 81 0.08 -28.80 -18.99
CA LEU A 81 0.58 -27.42 -18.98
C LEU A 81 2.04 -27.40 -18.53
N ALA A 82 2.87 -26.71 -19.29
CA ALA A 82 4.21 -26.30 -18.91
C ALA A 82 4.25 -24.78 -18.76
N VAL A 83 4.89 -24.27 -17.72
CA VAL A 83 5.05 -22.83 -17.47
C VAL A 83 6.50 -22.52 -17.10
N ASP A 84 7.06 -21.51 -17.75
CA ASP A 84 8.38 -20.94 -17.44
C ASP A 84 8.19 -19.52 -16.88
N CYS A 85 8.68 -19.31 -15.66
CA CYS A 85 8.52 -18.08 -14.89
C CYS A 85 9.89 -17.47 -14.59
N THR A 86 10.23 -16.37 -15.28
CA THR A 86 11.47 -15.65 -14.95
C THR A 86 11.34 -14.89 -13.63
N GLU A 87 12.43 -14.85 -12.85
CA GLU A 87 12.55 -14.06 -11.63
C GLU A 87 14.00 -13.53 -11.51
N PRO A 88 14.21 -12.21 -11.67
CA PRO A 88 15.54 -11.60 -11.53
C PRO A 88 16.18 -11.80 -10.15
N ASP A 89 15.39 -11.91 -9.09
CA ASP A 89 15.88 -12.12 -7.73
C ASP A 89 15.46 -13.49 -7.17
N LEU A 90 16.21 -14.54 -7.54
CA LEU A 90 15.90 -15.93 -7.18
C LEU A 90 15.70 -16.16 -5.68
N LYS A 91 16.35 -15.36 -4.81
CA LYS A 91 16.23 -15.48 -3.36
C LYS A 91 14.85 -15.05 -2.84
N ASN A 92 14.08 -14.33 -3.65
CA ASN A 92 12.77 -13.80 -3.30
C ASN A 92 11.61 -14.68 -3.76
N ILE A 93 11.86 -15.79 -4.46
CA ILE A 93 10.81 -16.73 -4.84
C ILE A 93 10.26 -17.39 -3.57
N ARG A 94 8.98 -17.19 -3.27
CA ARG A 94 8.31 -17.70 -2.07
C ARG A 94 7.34 -18.80 -2.43
N ALA A 95 7.47 -19.96 -1.83
CA ALA A 95 6.48 -21.02 -1.94
C ALA A 95 6.53 -21.94 -0.71
N VAL A 96 5.38 -22.49 -0.33
CA VAL A 96 5.27 -23.53 0.70
C VAL A 96 5.01 -24.92 0.09
N GLU A 97 5.37 -25.97 0.82
CA GLU A 97 5.23 -27.37 0.38
C GLU A 97 3.78 -27.88 0.29
N THR A 98 2.87 -27.31 1.08
CA THR A 98 1.46 -27.72 1.14
C THR A 98 0.53 -26.52 1.23
N TYR A 99 -0.73 -26.70 0.82
CA TYR A 99 -1.76 -25.67 0.94
C TYR A 99 -1.84 -25.07 2.36
N ARG A 100 -2.01 -23.74 2.43
CA ARG A 100 -2.38 -22.99 3.64
C ARG A 100 -3.23 -21.80 3.21
N ASP A 101 -4.27 -21.45 3.94
CA ASP A 101 -5.03 -20.24 3.59
C ASP A 101 -4.12 -18.99 3.67
N GLY A 102 -4.00 -18.24 2.58
CA GLY A 102 -3.16 -17.03 2.51
C GLY A 102 -2.17 -16.97 1.34
N TRP A 103 -2.63 -17.11 0.10
CA TRP A 103 -1.77 -17.32 -1.06
C TRP A 103 -1.36 -16.08 -1.85
N VAL A 104 -1.79 -14.91 -1.39
CA VAL A 104 -1.17 -13.63 -1.76
C VAL A 104 0.34 -13.56 -1.43
N PHE A 105 0.88 -14.56 -0.72
CA PHE A 105 2.26 -14.64 -0.26
C PHE A 105 3.17 -15.61 -1.03
N ASP A 106 2.63 -16.38 -1.99
CA ASP A 106 3.37 -17.39 -2.75
C ASP A 106 3.47 -17.01 -4.24
N ASP A 107 4.63 -17.29 -4.84
CA ASP A 107 4.85 -17.33 -6.28
C ASP A 107 4.06 -18.50 -6.85
N ALA A 108 3.03 -18.17 -7.65
CA ALA A 108 2.06 -19.16 -8.08
C ALA A 108 1.49 -18.88 -9.46
N ILE A 109 1.11 -19.96 -10.14
CA ILE A 109 0.29 -19.93 -11.35
C ILE A 109 -1.15 -20.24 -10.97
N GLU A 110 -2.06 -19.36 -11.38
CA GLU A 110 -3.50 -19.56 -11.29
C GLU A 110 -4.06 -19.86 -12.68
N LEU A 111 -4.89 -20.88 -12.76
CA LEU A 111 -5.52 -21.35 -13.98
C LEU A 111 -7.02 -21.31 -13.80
N PHE A 112 -7.72 -20.71 -14.74
CA PHE A 112 -9.17 -20.64 -14.75
C PHE A 112 -9.66 -21.39 -15.96
N PHE A 113 -10.54 -22.38 -15.76
CA PHE A 113 -11.10 -23.18 -16.84
C PHE A 113 -12.62 -23.18 -16.76
N GLN A 114 -13.26 -22.76 -17.83
CA GLN A 114 -14.71 -22.66 -17.96
C GLN A 114 -15.18 -23.60 -19.08
N PRO A 115 -15.96 -24.65 -18.79
CA PRO A 115 -16.36 -25.67 -19.78
C PRO A 115 -17.22 -25.18 -20.96
N GLY A 116 -17.73 -23.95 -20.86
CA GLY A 116 -18.55 -23.30 -21.87
C GLY A 116 -19.07 -21.97 -21.35
N GLU A 117 -19.58 -21.12 -22.23
CA GLU A 117 -20.11 -19.80 -21.85
C GLU A 117 -21.21 -19.91 -20.79
N GLY A 118 -21.13 -19.08 -19.75
CA GLY A 118 -22.07 -19.06 -18.63
C GLY A 118 -21.93 -20.22 -17.61
N ALA A 119 -21.10 -21.23 -17.89
CA ALA A 119 -20.82 -22.29 -16.91
C ALA A 119 -19.92 -21.77 -15.77
N PRO A 120 -20.05 -22.30 -14.54
CA PRO A 120 -19.13 -21.94 -13.46
C PRO A 120 -17.72 -22.45 -13.75
N TYR A 121 -16.73 -21.56 -13.70
CA TYR A 121 -15.33 -21.95 -13.90
C TYR A 121 -14.77 -22.75 -12.71
N VAL A 122 -13.72 -23.51 -12.96
CA VAL A 122 -12.83 -24.10 -11.95
C VAL A 122 -11.53 -23.30 -11.94
N GLN A 123 -11.17 -22.77 -10.77
CA GLN A 123 -9.87 -22.17 -10.51
C GLN A 123 -8.95 -23.24 -9.95
N LEU A 124 -7.80 -23.43 -10.58
CA LEU A 124 -6.73 -24.31 -10.14
C LEU A 124 -5.50 -23.45 -9.86
N LEU A 125 -4.70 -23.83 -8.89
CA LEU A 125 -3.48 -23.10 -8.56
C LEU A 125 -2.34 -24.07 -8.27
N CYS A 126 -1.15 -23.72 -8.75
CA CYS A 126 0.10 -24.41 -8.45
C CYS A 126 1.18 -23.39 -8.07
N ASN A 127 1.84 -23.56 -6.93
CA ASN A 127 2.93 -22.66 -6.50
C ASN A 127 4.32 -23.14 -6.98
N ALA A 128 5.36 -22.35 -6.70
CA ALA A 128 6.74 -22.63 -7.09
C ALA A 128 7.41 -23.83 -6.38
N ASN A 129 6.67 -24.55 -5.51
CA ASN A 129 7.07 -25.85 -4.95
C ASN A 129 6.09 -26.98 -5.36
N GLY A 130 5.14 -26.72 -6.26
CA GLY A 130 4.21 -27.74 -6.77
C GLY A 130 2.99 -28.01 -5.86
N ALA A 131 2.75 -27.21 -4.82
CA ALA A 131 1.54 -27.33 -4.02
C ALA A 131 0.30 -27.00 -4.86
N ARG A 132 -0.79 -27.75 -4.66
CA ARG A 132 -2.01 -27.71 -5.49
C ARG A 132 -3.24 -27.24 -4.71
N TRP A 133 -4.18 -26.61 -5.42
CA TRP A 133 -5.49 -26.23 -4.89
C TRP A 133 -6.51 -25.99 -5.99
N ALA A 134 -7.77 -26.28 -5.69
CA ALA A 134 -8.84 -26.12 -6.64
C ALA A 134 -10.09 -25.54 -5.97
N LYS A 135 -10.85 -24.71 -6.69
CA LYS A 135 -12.17 -24.23 -6.25
C LYS A 135 -13.07 -23.94 -7.43
N ARG A 136 -14.37 -24.21 -7.26
CA ARG A 136 -15.40 -23.86 -8.24
C ARG A 136 -15.96 -22.46 -7.97
N GLN A 137 -16.25 -21.70 -9.02
CA GLN A 137 -16.90 -20.40 -8.92
C GLN A 137 -18.17 -20.48 -8.06
N GLY A 138 -18.29 -19.57 -7.08
CA GLY A 138 -19.45 -19.48 -6.19
C GLY A 138 -19.55 -20.57 -5.10
N ALA A 139 -18.64 -21.55 -5.06
CA ALA A 139 -18.65 -22.57 -4.02
C ALA A 139 -18.17 -22.01 -2.67
N GLU A 140 -18.81 -22.42 -1.57
CA GLU A 140 -18.38 -22.05 -0.22
C GLU A 140 -17.04 -22.70 0.15
N ARG A 141 -16.80 -23.92 -0.33
CA ARG A 141 -15.62 -24.74 -0.03
C ARG A 141 -14.78 -25.03 -1.28
N GLU A 142 -13.53 -25.39 -1.02
CA GLU A 142 -12.53 -25.81 -1.99
C GLU A 142 -12.78 -27.24 -2.44
N ILE A 143 -12.18 -27.61 -3.57
CA ILE A 143 -12.13 -28.97 -4.09
C ILE A 143 -10.83 -29.59 -3.58
N GLU A 144 -10.93 -30.72 -2.88
CA GLU A 144 -9.76 -31.52 -2.51
C GLU A 144 -9.02 -31.95 -3.80
N PRO A 145 -7.74 -31.58 -3.98
CA PRO A 145 -7.00 -31.91 -5.20
C PRO A 145 -6.96 -33.42 -5.45
N PRO A 146 -7.54 -33.94 -6.55
CA PRO A 146 -7.54 -35.37 -6.81
C PRO A 146 -6.12 -35.91 -7.01
N ALA A 147 -5.87 -37.15 -6.60
CA ALA A 147 -4.56 -37.79 -6.75
C ALA A 147 -4.07 -37.85 -8.22
N ALA A 148 -5.00 -37.91 -9.18
CA ALA A 148 -4.69 -37.90 -10.60
C ALA A 148 -4.20 -36.54 -11.12
N TRP A 149 -4.45 -35.44 -10.41
CA TRP A 149 -3.94 -34.13 -10.80
C TRP A 149 -2.48 -33.99 -10.40
N LEU A 150 -1.54 -34.15 -11.32
CA LEU A 150 -0.11 -34.05 -11.01
C LEU A 150 0.38 -32.62 -11.18
N ALA A 151 1.26 -32.15 -10.30
CA ALA A 151 1.98 -30.88 -10.45
C ALA A 151 3.40 -31.02 -9.88
N ALA A 152 4.39 -30.50 -10.59
CA ALA A 152 5.78 -30.48 -10.16
C ALA A 152 6.41 -29.15 -10.56
N ALA A 153 7.20 -28.56 -9.65
CA ALA A 153 7.89 -27.31 -9.89
C ALA A 153 9.41 -27.51 -9.87
N GLY A 154 10.10 -26.86 -10.80
CA GLY A 154 11.56 -26.87 -10.92
C GLY A 154 12.17 -25.49 -10.74
N ARG A 155 13.48 -25.43 -10.51
CA ARG A 155 14.26 -24.19 -10.46
C ARG A 155 15.20 -24.11 -11.67
N SER A 156 15.35 -22.92 -12.22
CA SER A 156 16.34 -22.61 -13.26
C SER A 156 17.27 -21.49 -12.79
N ASP A 157 18.30 -21.21 -13.57
CA ASP A 157 19.20 -20.06 -13.39
C ASP A 157 18.50 -18.70 -13.63
N THR A 158 17.34 -18.72 -14.28
CA THR A 158 16.55 -17.52 -14.60
C THR A 158 15.24 -17.41 -13.83
N GLY A 159 14.86 -18.41 -13.03
CA GLY A 159 13.60 -18.40 -12.26
C GLY A 159 13.13 -19.78 -11.82
N TRP A 160 11.86 -20.07 -12.07
CA TRP A 160 11.23 -21.34 -11.73
C TRP A 160 10.30 -21.81 -12.84
N THR A 161 9.97 -23.09 -12.81
CA THR A 161 9.16 -23.76 -13.84
C THR A 161 8.08 -24.58 -13.18
N LEU A 162 7.00 -24.84 -13.90
CA LEU A 162 5.87 -25.67 -13.46
C LEU A 162 5.47 -26.61 -14.59
N GLU A 163 5.26 -27.87 -14.25
CA GLU A 163 4.53 -28.83 -15.08
C GLU A 163 3.30 -29.31 -14.33
N THR A 164 2.17 -29.46 -15.03
CA THR A 164 0.98 -30.06 -14.45
C THR A 164 0.18 -30.87 -15.47
N ALA A 165 -0.35 -32.01 -15.03
CA ALA A 165 -1.29 -32.86 -15.76
C ALA A 165 -2.65 -32.81 -15.07
N ILE A 166 -3.61 -32.11 -15.68
CA ILE A 166 -4.92 -31.78 -15.12
C ILE A 166 -5.96 -32.75 -15.71
N PRO A 167 -6.64 -33.57 -14.90
CA PRO A 167 -7.69 -34.47 -15.39
C PRO A 167 -8.84 -33.68 -16.02
N LEU A 168 -9.30 -34.08 -17.21
CA LEU A 168 -10.43 -33.40 -17.88
C LEU A 168 -11.73 -33.46 -17.05
N ASP A 169 -11.90 -34.53 -16.26
CA ASP A 169 -13.02 -34.69 -15.32
C ASP A 169 -13.03 -33.63 -14.20
N LEU A 170 -11.85 -33.22 -13.70
CA LEU A 170 -11.74 -32.14 -12.70
C LEU A 170 -12.30 -30.82 -13.25
N LEU A 171 -12.10 -30.60 -14.54
CA LEU A 171 -12.59 -29.43 -15.26
C LEU A 171 -14.07 -29.56 -15.65
N ASN A 172 -14.70 -30.73 -15.51
CA ASN A 172 -16.00 -31.05 -16.10
C ASN A 172 -16.01 -30.79 -17.63
N CYS A 173 -14.89 -31.09 -18.30
CA CYS A 173 -14.69 -30.86 -19.71
C CYS A 173 -15.06 -32.12 -20.51
N ARG A 174 -16.07 -32.01 -21.38
CA ARG A 174 -16.45 -33.09 -22.33
C ARG A 174 -15.85 -32.89 -23.72
N ASP A 175 -15.61 -31.65 -24.09
CA ASP A 175 -14.95 -31.26 -25.33
C ASP A 175 -13.99 -30.11 -25.04
N ILE A 176 -12.69 -30.36 -25.25
CA ILE A 176 -11.62 -29.37 -25.07
C ILE A 176 -11.82 -28.18 -26.00
N GLY A 177 -12.43 -28.38 -27.19
CA GLY A 177 -12.69 -27.31 -28.14
C GLY A 177 -13.65 -26.22 -27.64
N GLN A 178 -14.39 -26.49 -26.55
CA GLN A 178 -15.32 -25.54 -25.93
C GLN A 178 -14.77 -24.94 -24.62
N LEU A 179 -13.60 -25.40 -24.19
CA LEU A 179 -13.01 -24.98 -22.93
C LEU A 179 -12.44 -23.57 -23.07
N ARG A 180 -12.96 -22.64 -22.27
CA ARG A 180 -12.45 -21.26 -22.16
C ARG A 180 -11.50 -21.19 -20.98
N PHE A 181 -10.44 -20.40 -21.06
CA PHE A 181 -9.44 -20.32 -20.00
C PHE A 181 -8.76 -18.96 -19.84
N ASN A 182 -8.18 -18.78 -18.66
CA ASN A 182 -7.17 -17.77 -18.39
C ASN A 182 -6.03 -18.40 -17.58
N ILE A 183 -4.82 -17.88 -17.76
CA ILE A 183 -3.65 -18.21 -16.94
C ILE A 183 -3.11 -16.91 -16.35
N ALA A 184 -2.87 -16.93 -15.04
CA ALA A 184 -2.34 -15.82 -14.28
C ALA A 184 -1.14 -16.26 -13.44
N ARG A 185 -0.29 -15.30 -13.08
CA ARG A 185 0.81 -15.49 -12.13
C ARG A 185 0.68 -14.45 -11.01
N ASN A 186 0.82 -14.94 -9.78
CA ASN A 186 0.97 -14.13 -8.59
C ASN A 186 2.46 -14.06 -8.21
N VAL A 187 2.97 -12.85 -7.94
CA VAL A 187 4.37 -12.58 -7.58
C VAL A 187 4.39 -11.81 -6.24
N PRO A 188 4.53 -12.50 -5.10
CA PRO A 188 4.31 -11.92 -3.78
C PRO A 188 5.42 -10.99 -3.30
N ALA A 189 6.63 -11.14 -3.83
CA ALA A 189 7.81 -10.39 -3.39
C ALA A 189 7.79 -8.92 -3.81
N GLU A 190 7.00 -8.57 -4.83
CA GLU A 190 7.04 -7.25 -5.47
C GLU A 190 5.65 -6.67 -5.68
N LYS A 191 5.48 -5.36 -5.45
CA LYS A 191 4.16 -4.70 -5.60
C LYS A 191 3.82 -4.38 -7.04
N LYS A 192 4.81 -4.04 -7.88
CA LYS A 192 4.61 -3.50 -9.23
C LYS A 192 4.08 -4.54 -10.22
N ASP A 193 4.63 -5.76 -10.19
CA ASP A 193 4.27 -6.84 -11.13
C ASP A 193 3.48 -7.96 -10.47
N LYS A 194 2.85 -7.66 -9.31
CA LYS A 194 2.28 -8.66 -8.41
C LYS A 194 1.26 -9.58 -9.08
N HIS A 195 0.40 -9.01 -9.90
CA HIS A 195 -0.72 -9.70 -10.51
C HIS A 195 -0.62 -9.57 -12.03
N GLN A 196 -0.32 -10.68 -12.70
CA GLN A 196 -0.20 -10.71 -14.16
C GLN A 196 -1.04 -11.85 -14.76
N CYS A 197 -1.60 -11.66 -15.95
CA CYS A 197 -2.36 -12.69 -16.65
C CYS A 197 -2.26 -12.59 -18.17
N TRP A 198 -2.57 -13.67 -18.86
CA TRP A 198 -2.35 -13.75 -20.30
C TRP A 198 -3.47 -13.12 -21.15
N VAL A 199 -4.72 -13.19 -20.69
CA VAL A 199 -5.85 -12.53 -21.37
C VAL A 199 -6.02 -11.10 -20.83
N LYS A 200 -6.62 -10.22 -21.64
CA LYS A 200 -6.86 -8.83 -21.24
C LYS A 200 -8.12 -8.77 -20.36
N VAL A 201 -7.94 -8.61 -19.06
CA VAL A 201 -9.03 -8.55 -18.07
C VAL A 201 -9.27 -7.11 -17.60
N ARG A 202 -10.49 -6.81 -17.15
CA ARG A 202 -10.84 -5.48 -16.63
C ARG A 202 -10.84 -5.41 -15.11
N HIS A 203 -11.29 -6.48 -14.45
CA HIS A 203 -11.62 -6.46 -13.02
C HIS A 203 -10.77 -7.40 -12.17
N GLY A 204 -10.37 -8.54 -12.73
CA GLY A 204 -9.64 -9.58 -12.03
C GLY A 204 -9.41 -10.79 -12.92
N PHE A 205 -8.64 -11.77 -12.44
CA PHE A 205 -8.32 -12.95 -13.23
C PHE A 205 -9.54 -13.81 -13.59
N ASN A 206 -10.65 -13.63 -12.86
CA ASN A 206 -11.92 -14.33 -13.05
C ASN A 206 -12.91 -13.62 -14.00
N ASP A 207 -12.44 -12.64 -14.79
CA ASP A 207 -13.23 -11.97 -15.82
C ASP A 207 -13.56 -12.94 -16.98
N THR A 208 -14.58 -13.77 -16.78
CA THR A 208 -14.94 -14.86 -17.70
C THR A 208 -15.26 -14.40 -19.13
N GLY A 209 -15.69 -13.14 -19.30
CA GLY A 209 -15.96 -12.57 -20.62
C GLY A 209 -14.70 -12.36 -21.47
N SER A 210 -13.52 -12.36 -20.84
CA SER A 210 -12.22 -12.23 -21.51
C SER A 210 -11.47 -13.56 -21.67
N PHE A 211 -12.04 -14.68 -21.21
CA PHE A 211 -11.35 -15.97 -21.29
C PHE A 211 -11.12 -16.38 -22.73
N ALA A 212 -9.93 -16.91 -23.00
CA ALA A 212 -9.56 -17.38 -24.33
C ALA A 212 -10.15 -18.77 -24.59
N VAL A 213 -10.51 -19.08 -25.83
CA VAL A 213 -11.03 -20.41 -26.22
C VAL A 213 -9.89 -21.34 -26.61
N LEU A 214 -9.90 -22.59 -26.15
CA LEU A 214 -8.99 -23.62 -26.64
C LEU A 214 -9.46 -24.15 -28.01
N ARG A 215 -8.63 -23.98 -29.03
CA ARG A 215 -8.87 -24.52 -30.38
C ARG A 215 -8.21 -25.88 -30.51
N LYS A 216 -8.99 -26.95 -30.35
CA LYS A 216 -8.52 -28.34 -30.40
C LYS A 216 -7.91 -28.71 -31.77
N GLN A 217 -6.70 -29.27 -31.74
CA GLN A 217 -5.98 -29.79 -32.92
C GLN A 217 -5.65 -31.27 -32.72
N ALA A 218 -5.84 -32.09 -33.75
CA ALA A 218 -5.58 -33.53 -33.67
C ALA A 218 -4.11 -33.91 -33.89
N SER A 219 -3.29 -32.99 -34.41
CA SER A 219 -1.86 -33.22 -34.68
C SER A 219 -0.98 -33.10 -33.44
N ASN A 220 0.22 -33.67 -33.50
CA ASN A 220 1.26 -33.59 -32.46
C ASN A 220 2.15 -32.34 -32.65
N GLY A 221 1.51 -31.18 -32.54
CA GLY A 221 2.10 -29.87 -32.80
C GLY A 221 1.71 -29.29 -34.16
N PRO A 222 1.97 -27.98 -34.36
CA PRO A 222 1.77 -27.28 -35.63
C PRO A 222 2.81 -27.69 -36.69
N ALA A 223 2.54 -27.35 -37.94
CA ALA A 223 3.51 -27.52 -39.03
C ALA A 223 4.71 -26.57 -38.89
N ASP A 224 4.46 -25.35 -38.41
CA ASP A 224 5.47 -24.35 -38.07
C ASP A 224 5.16 -23.78 -36.68
N ILE A 225 5.97 -24.17 -35.70
CA ILE A 225 5.82 -23.77 -34.30
C ILE A 225 6.11 -22.28 -34.06
N GLU A 226 6.99 -21.69 -34.88
CA GLU A 226 7.35 -20.28 -34.75
C GLU A 226 6.25 -19.41 -35.31
N LEU A 227 5.68 -19.79 -36.47
CA LEU A 227 4.53 -19.11 -37.05
C LEU A 227 3.32 -19.16 -36.12
N GLU A 228 2.94 -20.36 -35.65
CA GLU A 228 1.81 -20.53 -34.72
C GLU A 228 2.04 -19.75 -33.41
N GLY A 229 3.27 -19.79 -32.89
CA GLY A 229 3.66 -19.00 -31.73
C GLY A 229 3.55 -17.50 -31.97
N SER A 230 3.90 -17.00 -33.16
CA SER A 230 3.78 -15.59 -33.50
C SER A 230 2.32 -15.14 -33.66
N GLU A 231 1.45 -16.01 -34.16
CA GLU A 231 0.01 -15.75 -34.24
C GLU A 231 -0.62 -15.63 -32.84
N ILE A 232 -0.30 -16.56 -31.93
CA ILE A 232 -0.74 -16.51 -30.52
C ILE A 232 -0.29 -15.21 -29.84
N ASN A 233 0.92 -14.74 -30.16
CA ASN A 233 1.58 -13.64 -29.48
C ASN A 233 1.62 -12.33 -30.28
N HIS A 234 0.83 -12.21 -31.34
CA HIS A 234 0.96 -11.16 -32.35
C HIS A 234 1.07 -9.74 -31.76
N GLU A 235 0.21 -9.40 -30.79
CA GLU A 235 0.24 -8.08 -30.15
C GLU A 235 1.53 -7.83 -29.36
N TYR A 236 2.02 -8.85 -28.67
CA TYR A 236 3.22 -8.79 -27.83
C TYR A 236 4.48 -8.75 -28.69
N ASP A 237 4.56 -9.61 -29.69
CA ASP A 237 5.69 -9.66 -30.62
C ASP A 237 5.81 -8.35 -31.40
N ARG A 238 4.68 -7.77 -31.86
CA ARG A 238 4.66 -6.45 -32.50
C ARG A 238 5.12 -5.34 -31.55
N PHE A 239 4.69 -5.38 -30.29
CA PHE A 239 5.11 -4.42 -29.27
C PHE A 239 6.63 -4.47 -29.04
N LEU A 240 7.18 -5.66 -28.83
CA LEU A 240 8.61 -5.83 -28.57
C LEU A 240 9.46 -5.52 -29.79
N PHE A 241 9.05 -6.00 -30.97
CA PHE A 241 9.75 -5.68 -32.22
C PHE A 241 9.82 -4.17 -32.44
N SER A 242 8.72 -3.44 -32.19
CA SER A 242 8.71 -1.98 -32.29
C SER A 242 9.74 -1.33 -31.36
N ARG A 243 9.85 -1.81 -30.12
CA ARG A 243 10.86 -1.32 -29.16
C ARG A 243 12.29 -1.63 -29.58
N LEU A 244 12.55 -2.88 -29.96
CA LEU A 244 13.88 -3.32 -30.42
C LEU A 244 14.30 -2.59 -31.70
N ASN A 245 13.38 -2.41 -32.64
CA ASN A 245 13.64 -1.71 -33.89
C ASN A 245 13.82 -0.20 -33.69
N ASP A 246 13.11 0.42 -32.74
CA ASP A 246 13.35 1.80 -32.30
C ASP A 246 14.78 1.94 -31.75
N ILE A 247 15.23 1.01 -30.90
CA ILE A 247 16.61 1.00 -30.38
C ILE A 247 17.62 0.82 -31.52
N ALA A 248 17.41 -0.20 -32.37
CA ALA A 248 18.27 -0.55 -33.50
C ALA A 248 18.46 0.61 -34.48
N ARG A 249 17.44 1.44 -34.70
CA ARG A 249 17.46 2.57 -35.64
C ARG A 249 17.86 3.91 -35.02
N GLY A 250 18.24 3.93 -33.74
CA GLY A 250 18.54 5.18 -33.05
C GLY A 250 17.31 6.09 -32.88
N GLY A 251 16.15 5.47 -32.67
CA GLY A 251 14.86 6.10 -32.47
C GLY A 251 14.70 6.76 -31.10
N LYS A 252 13.45 6.98 -30.68
CA LYS A 252 13.13 7.81 -29.50
C LYS A 252 13.66 7.17 -28.21
N GLY A 253 13.40 5.89 -27.99
CA GLY A 253 13.83 5.14 -26.80
C GLY A 253 15.35 5.02 -26.70
N TRP A 254 16.05 4.86 -27.83
CA TRP A 254 17.51 4.97 -27.85
C TRP A 254 17.97 6.38 -27.44
N LYS A 255 17.43 7.43 -28.07
CA LYS A 255 17.83 8.82 -27.78
C LYS A 255 17.61 9.21 -26.33
N GLU A 256 16.55 8.71 -25.70
CA GLU A 256 16.29 8.91 -24.26
C GLU A 256 17.36 8.23 -23.40
N VAL A 257 17.73 6.99 -23.71
CA VAL A 257 18.80 6.25 -23.02
C VAL A 257 20.15 6.94 -23.25
N GLU A 258 20.46 7.34 -24.48
CA GLU A 258 21.71 8.02 -24.82
C GLU A 258 21.81 9.38 -24.13
N ALA A 259 20.78 10.23 -24.23
CA ALA A 259 20.77 11.54 -23.57
C ALA A 259 20.91 11.43 -22.04
N ARG A 260 20.40 10.34 -21.45
CA ARG A 260 20.40 10.15 -20.00
C ARG A 260 21.68 9.53 -19.47
N TYR A 261 22.32 8.64 -20.22
CA TYR A 261 23.40 7.79 -19.70
C TYR A 261 24.69 7.84 -20.51
N SER A 262 24.81 8.64 -21.58
CA SER A 262 26.03 8.68 -22.42
C SER A 262 27.31 9.03 -21.66
N ALA A 263 27.20 9.70 -20.51
CA ALA A 263 28.31 10.06 -19.64
C ALA A 263 28.52 9.09 -18.47
N ALA A 264 27.67 8.08 -18.30
CA ALA A 264 27.77 7.10 -17.21
C ALA A 264 28.90 6.09 -17.49
N PRO A 265 29.72 5.73 -16.48
CA PRO A 265 30.66 4.61 -16.61
C PRO A 265 29.92 3.32 -17.00
N GLY A 266 30.40 2.59 -18.01
CA GLY A 266 29.76 1.36 -18.49
C GLY A 266 28.84 1.53 -19.71
N PHE A 267 28.58 2.77 -20.16
CA PHE A 267 27.70 3.04 -21.30
C PHE A 267 28.18 2.45 -22.62
N GLU A 268 29.48 2.14 -22.76
CA GLU A 268 30.02 1.43 -23.92
C GLU A 268 29.34 0.07 -24.14
N LYS A 269 28.89 -0.61 -23.07
CA LYS A 269 28.14 -1.87 -23.18
C LYS A 269 26.73 -1.66 -23.74
N VAL A 270 26.07 -0.57 -23.34
CA VAL A 270 24.75 -0.17 -23.87
C VAL A 270 24.85 0.12 -25.36
N ARG A 271 25.88 0.88 -25.77
CA ARG A 271 26.14 1.19 -27.18
C ARG A 271 26.47 -0.06 -27.99
N ALA A 272 27.32 -0.96 -27.48
CA ALA A 272 27.65 -2.22 -28.15
C ALA A 272 26.40 -3.09 -28.42
N MET A 273 25.46 -3.17 -27.46
CA MET A 273 24.21 -3.89 -27.68
C MET A 273 23.32 -3.23 -28.74
N GLN A 274 23.25 -1.89 -28.74
CA GLN A 274 22.51 -1.17 -29.79
C GLN A 274 23.09 -1.44 -31.18
N GLU A 275 24.41 -1.45 -31.34
CA GLU A 275 25.07 -1.77 -32.61
C GLU A 275 24.80 -3.21 -33.07
N GLN A 276 24.73 -4.17 -32.13
CA GLN A 276 24.33 -5.54 -32.44
C GLN A 276 22.87 -5.62 -32.92
N LEU A 277 21.96 -4.89 -32.25
CA LEU A 277 20.56 -4.79 -32.66
C LEU A 277 20.43 -4.14 -34.04
N ALA A 278 21.19 -3.08 -34.33
CA ALA A 278 21.19 -2.42 -35.63
C ALA A 278 21.52 -3.39 -36.79
N LYS A 279 22.40 -4.37 -36.54
CA LYS A 279 22.79 -5.38 -37.55
C LYS A 279 21.75 -6.50 -37.69
N ASN A 280 21.21 -6.99 -36.58
CA ASN A 280 20.52 -8.28 -36.55
C ASN A 280 19.02 -8.21 -36.23
N CYS A 281 18.47 -7.05 -35.84
CA CYS A 281 17.08 -6.93 -35.34
C CYS A 281 16.03 -7.45 -36.33
N ALA A 282 16.22 -7.24 -37.64
CA ALA A 282 15.29 -7.71 -38.66
C ALA A 282 15.34 -9.23 -38.91
N GLN A 283 16.38 -9.92 -38.43
CA GLN A 283 16.59 -11.36 -38.60
C GLN A 283 16.26 -12.15 -37.32
N LEU A 284 15.90 -11.46 -36.24
CA LEU A 284 15.50 -12.09 -34.99
C LEU A 284 14.17 -12.84 -35.17
N ALA A 285 14.13 -14.10 -34.73
CA ALA A 285 12.88 -14.83 -34.58
C ALA A 285 12.00 -14.16 -33.52
N ALA A 286 10.67 -14.23 -33.69
CA ALA A 286 9.74 -13.56 -32.79
C ALA A 286 9.83 -14.13 -31.36
N SER A 287 10.10 -15.42 -31.23
CA SER A 287 10.38 -16.10 -29.95
C SER A 287 11.68 -15.67 -29.23
N ALA A 288 12.48 -14.79 -29.85
CA ALA A 288 13.68 -14.21 -29.23
C ALA A 288 13.47 -12.78 -28.71
N TYR A 289 12.43 -12.07 -29.15
CA TYR A 289 12.28 -10.64 -28.87
C TYR A 289 12.27 -10.30 -27.37
N ASP A 290 11.57 -11.10 -26.56
CA ASP A 290 11.42 -10.82 -25.13
C ASP A 290 12.74 -10.96 -24.37
N ARG A 291 13.52 -12.02 -24.65
CA ARG A 291 14.85 -12.25 -24.08
C ARG A 291 15.83 -11.15 -24.49
N THR A 292 15.82 -10.78 -25.77
CA THR A 292 16.67 -9.71 -26.27
C THR A 292 16.32 -8.37 -25.63
N TYR A 293 15.03 -8.07 -25.46
CA TYR A 293 14.61 -6.83 -24.81
C TYR A 293 14.90 -6.83 -23.29
N ALA A 294 14.75 -7.96 -22.61
CA ALA A 294 15.10 -8.10 -21.20
C ALA A 294 16.62 -7.92 -20.98
N GLU A 295 17.46 -8.47 -21.87
CA GLU A 295 18.90 -8.25 -21.85
C GLU A 295 19.24 -6.76 -22.03
N TRP A 296 18.53 -6.06 -22.93
CA TRP A 296 18.68 -4.61 -23.10
C TRP A 296 18.37 -3.85 -21.81
N LEU A 297 17.23 -4.15 -21.17
CA LEU A 297 16.85 -3.54 -19.90
C LEU A 297 17.90 -3.82 -18.81
N LYS A 298 18.42 -5.04 -18.73
CA LYS A 298 19.47 -5.43 -17.79
C LYS A 298 20.76 -4.63 -18.01
N ILE A 299 21.21 -4.45 -19.26
CA ILE A 299 22.41 -3.67 -19.57
C ILE A 299 22.19 -2.19 -19.26
N VAL A 300 21.05 -1.59 -19.63
CA VAL A 300 20.72 -0.20 -19.30
C VAL A 300 20.64 0.02 -17.79
N ALA A 301 20.11 -0.95 -17.03
CA ALA A 301 20.05 -0.85 -15.58
C ALA A 301 21.44 -0.72 -14.94
N THR A 302 22.49 -1.29 -15.54
CA THR A 302 23.87 -1.16 -15.02
C THR A 302 24.43 0.25 -15.08
N VAL A 303 23.89 1.11 -15.95
CA VAL A 303 24.31 2.52 -16.10
C VAL A 303 23.29 3.51 -15.52
N ASN A 304 22.20 3.01 -14.94
CA ASN A 304 21.12 3.81 -14.37
C ASN A 304 21.42 4.33 -12.95
N THR A 305 22.67 4.27 -12.49
CA THR A 305 23.09 4.90 -11.24
C THR A 305 23.11 6.42 -11.42
N ARG A 306 22.28 7.13 -10.65
CA ARG A 306 22.33 8.60 -10.62
C ARG A 306 23.72 9.03 -10.18
N SER A 307 24.29 10.01 -10.86
CA SER A 307 25.64 10.48 -10.60
C SER A 307 25.77 11.97 -10.84
N ARG A 308 26.81 12.57 -10.25
CA ARG A 308 27.21 13.96 -10.51
C ARG A 308 28.72 14.08 -10.47
N THR A 309 29.25 15.11 -11.13
CA THR A 309 30.65 15.48 -11.00
C THR A 309 30.85 16.30 -9.73
N LEU A 310 31.93 16.01 -9.01
CA LEU A 310 32.43 16.81 -7.90
C LEU A 310 33.89 17.16 -8.19
N SER A 311 34.29 18.38 -7.82
CA SER A 311 35.64 18.88 -8.07
C SER A 311 36.26 19.44 -6.79
N PHE A 312 37.52 19.07 -6.56
CA PHE A 312 38.36 19.60 -5.49
C PHE A 312 39.59 20.26 -6.08
N LYS A 313 39.92 21.45 -5.59
CA LYS A 313 41.24 22.04 -5.76
C LYS A 313 42.01 21.87 -4.46
N ILE A 314 43.26 21.45 -4.57
CA ILE A 314 44.17 21.32 -3.42
C ILE A 314 45.19 22.44 -3.53
N ASP A 315 45.16 23.36 -2.55
CA ASP A 315 46.19 24.39 -2.39
C ASP A 315 47.15 23.94 -1.29
N ALA A 316 48.37 23.57 -1.68
CA ALA A 316 49.34 23.00 -0.76
C ALA A 316 50.77 23.41 -1.08
N GLN A 317 51.59 23.53 -0.03
CA GLN A 317 53.04 23.77 -0.12
C GLN A 317 53.78 22.80 0.80
N GLY A 318 54.99 22.38 0.41
CA GLY A 318 55.81 21.50 1.24
C GLY A 318 55.29 20.06 1.39
N LEU A 319 54.48 19.58 0.43
CA LEU A 319 53.99 18.21 0.36
C LEU A 319 54.71 17.41 -0.74
N SER A 320 54.96 16.13 -0.46
CA SER A 320 55.49 15.12 -1.38
C SER A 320 54.61 13.87 -1.35
N ASP A 321 54.71 12.99 -2.34
CA ASP A 321 53.93 11.74 -2.44
C ASP A 321 52.41 11.94 -2.28
N ALA A 322 51.89 13.05 -2.81
CA ALA A 322 50.49 13.41 -2.70
C ALA A 322 49.62 12.51 -3.61
N GLU A 323 48.64 11.85 -3.03
CA GLU A 323 47.68 10.99 -3.73
C GLU A 323 46.26 11.35 -3.27
N PHE A 324 45.37 11.57 -4.23
CA PHE A 324 43.94 11.80 -3.99
C PHE A 324 43.17 10.59 -4.51
N LEU A 325 42.34 9.98 -3.66
CA LEU A 325 41.61 8.76 -3.99
C LEU A 325 40.11 8.93 -3.76
N VAL A 326 39.33 8.27 -4.60
CA VAL A 326 37.86 8.21 -4.50
C VAL A 326 37.47 6.74 -4.47
N ASN A 327 36.86 6.30 -3.37
CA ASN A 327 36.56 4.90 -3.09
C ASN A 327 37.77 3.98 -3.33
N GLY A 328 38.96 4.42 -2.93
CA GLY A 328 40.22 3.69 -3.11
C GLY A 328 40.83 3.73 -4.50
N VAL A 329 40.22 4.45 -5.45
CA VAL A 329 40.76 4.63 -6.81
C VAL A 329 41.47 5.98 -6.91
N PRO A 330 42.76 6.03 -7.28
CA PRO A 330 43.48 7.29 -7.48
C PRO A 330 42.84 8.14 -8.58
N VAL A 331 42.75 9.45 -8.35
CA VAL A 331 42.26 10.44 -9.32
C VAL A 331 43.42 11.35 -9.72
N ALA A 332 43.65 11.47 -11.02
CA ALA A 332 44.67 12.36 -11.55
C ALA A 332 44.24 13.84 -11.43
N ALA A 333 45.21 14.72 -11.19
CA ALA A 333 44.97 16.17 -11.20
C ALA A 333 45.03 16.72 -12.63
N GLU A 334 44.07 17.55 -13.00
CA GLU A 334 44.09 18.38 -14.20
C GLU A 334 44.25 19.85 -13.76
N ASN A 335 45.38 20.47 -14.08
CA ASN A 335 45.70 21.85 -13.68
C ASN A 335 45.54 22.13 -12.17
N GLY A 336 45.83 21.13 -11.31
CA GLY A 336 45.70 21.23 -9.85
C GLY A 336 44.28 21.04 -9.31
N SER A 337 43.33 20.65 -10.17
CA SER A 337 41.96 20.26 -9.80
C SER A 337 41.78 18.75 -9.98
N PHE A 338 41.07 18.12 -9.04
CA PHE A 338 40.67 16.73 -9.06
C PHE A 338 39.17 16.68 -9.32
N SER A 339 38.76 16.20 -10.49
CA SER A 339 37.36 16.06 -10.87
C SER A 339 37.01 14.59 -11.03
N PHE A 340 35.91 14.17 -10.41
CA PHE A 340 35.49 12.78 -10.40
C PHE A 340 33.97 12.67 -10.30
N ILE A 341 33.45 11.49 -10.64
CA ILE A 341 32.01 11.19 -10.60
C ILE A 341 31.69 10.53 -9.26
N ILE A 342 30.72 11.07 -8.55
CA ILE A 342 30.09 10.41 -7.39
C ILE A 342 28.73 9.86 -7.80
N GLN A 343 28.36 8.71 -7.24
CA GLN A 343 27.04 8.11 -7.40
C GLN A 343 26.17 8.45 -6.19
N GLU A 344 24.86 8.30 -6.33
CA GLU A 344 23.93 8.36 -5.21
C GLU A 344 24.34 7.36 -4.11
N GLY A 345 24.41 7.84 -2.87
CA GLY A 345 24.96 7.12 -1.72
C GLY A 345 26.20 7.75 -1.13
N VAL A 346 26.99 6.95 -0.41
CA VAL A 346 28.19 7.40 0.30
C VAL A 346 29.42 7.16 -0.55
N THR A 347 30.15 8.23 -0.85
CA THR A 347 31.47 8.19 -1.49
C THR A 347 32.55 8.55 -0.48
N ALA A 348 33.59 7.73 -0.37
CA ALA A 348 34.78 8.06 0.39
C ALA A 348 35.77 8.82 -0.49
N ILE A 349 36.20 9.97 0.01
CA ILE A 349 37.28 10.76 -0.57
C ILE A 349 38.44 10.71 0.41
N ALA A 350 39.61 10.38 -0.10
CA ALA A 350 40.82 10.25 0.68
C ALA A 350 41.96 11.07 0.07
N PHE A 351 42.83 11.60 0.91
CA PHE A 351 44.05 12.27 0.50
C PHE A 351 45.20 11.82 1.39
N SER A 352 46.29 11.36 0.80
CA SER A 352 47.52 11.06 1.53
C SER A 352 48.68 11.86 0.97
N ALA A 353 49.60 12.28 1.84
CA ALA A 353 50.82 12.96 1.45
C ALA A 353 51.87 12.84 2.55
N LYS A 354 53.09 13.25 2.26
CA LYS A 354 54.17 13.45 3.23
C LYS A 354 54.52 14.93 3.34
N ALA A 355 54.44 15.48 4.55
CA ALA A 355 54.64 16.89 4.84
C ALA A 355 56.01 17.21 5.47
N ALA A 356 56.60 18.33 5.03
CA ALA A 356 57.72 19.00 5.68
C ALA A 356 57.26 19.88 6.87
N ASP A 357 58.20 20.36 7.70
CA ASP A 357 57.95 21.15 8.91
C ASP A 357 57.15 22.46 8.69
N ASN A 358 57.16 22.99 7.47
CA ASN A 358 56.48 24.22 7.06
C ASN A 358 55.34 23.98 6.06
N ALA A 359 54.83 22.75 5.97
CA ALA A 359 53.79 22.41 5.00
C ALA A 359 52.48 23.16 5.27
N SER A 360 51.75 23.45 4.19
CA SER A 360 50.39 23.98 4.22
C SER A 360 49.49 23.14 3.32
N LEU A 361 48.22 23.02 3.69
CA LEU A 361 47.22 22.25 2.95
C LEU A 361 45.84 22.87 3.15
N LYS A 362 45.16 23.15 2.04
CA LYS A 362 43.77 23.57 2.02
C LYS A 362 43.03 22.82 0.93
N PHE A 363 41.94 22.18 1.31
CA PHE A 363 40.96 21.61 0.38
C PHE A 363 39.97 22.70 0.00
N ILE A 364 39.70 22.85 -1.29
CA ILE A 364 38.78 23.85 -1.82
C ILE A 364 37.75 23.12 -2.67
N CYS A 365 36.48 23.19 -2.27
CA CYS A 365 35.35 22.69 -3.05
C CYS A 365 34.38 23.85 -3.26
N PRO A 366 34.51 24.61 -4.37
CA PRO A 366 33.72 25.84 -4.57
C PRO A 366 32.22 25.61 -4.54
N GLU A 367 31.77 24.42 -4.97
CA GLU A 367 30.35 24.08 -5.02
C GLU A 367 29.78 23.76 -3.63
N PHE A 368 30.57 23.15 -2.75
CA PHE A 368 30.17 22.78 -1.40
C PHE A 368 31.26 23.18 -0.39
N PRO A 369 31.32 24.47 -0.01
CA PRO A 369 32.34 24.99 0.92
C PRO A 369 32.39 24.27 2.26
N GLU A 370 31.29 23.65 2.68
CA GLU A 370 31.23 22.81 3.87
C GLU A 370 32.20 21.62 3.84
N LEU A 371 32.58 21.13 2.65
CA LEU A 371 33.53 20.03 2.49
C LEU A 371 35.00 20.44 2.70
N GLU A 372 35.29 21.75 2.78
CA GLU A 372 36.67 22.25 2.91
C GLU A 372 37.29 21.91 4.27
N ARG A 373 36.48 21.76 5.32
CA ARG A 373 36.95 21.60 6.72
C ARG A 373 36.57 20.27 7.38
N ARG A 374 35.69 19.47 6.78
CA ARG A 374 35.12 18.26 7.38
C ARG A 374 35.92 17.00 7.06
N TRP A 375 37.24 17.07 7.26
CA TRP A 375 38.17 15.96 7.06
C TRP A 375 38.57 15.34 8.39
N ALA A 376 38.53 14.01 8.45
CA ALA A 376 39.19 13.23 9.49
C ALA A 376 40.67 13.04 9.12
N PHE A 377 41.55 13.05 10.12
CA PHE A 377 43.00 13.10 10.00
C PHE A 377 43.67 12.05 10.89
N ALA A 378 44.65 11.35 10.32
CA ALA A 378 45.57 10.47 11.03
C ALA A 378 47.01 10.61 10.49
N GLU A 379 47.99 10.33 11.36
CA GLU A 379 49.42 10.30 11.01
C GLU A 379 49.89 8.87 10.67
N ASN A 380 49.11 7.85 11.04
CA ASN A 380 49.42 6.44 10.82
C ASN A 380 48.13 5.69 10.47
N ILE A 381 48.23 4.75 9.52
CA ILE A 381 47.14 3.90 9.06
C ILE A 381 47.61 2.45 8.97
N SER A 382 46.67 1.51 9.06
CA SER A 382 46.91 0.09 8.78
C SER A 382 46.01 -0.36 7.63
N GLY A 383 46.57 -1.04 6.64
CA GLY A 383 45.80 -1.53 5.49
C GLY A 383 45.55 -0.49 4.40
N LYS A 384 44.91 -0.92 3.30
CA LYS A 384 44.52 -0.04 2.17
C LYS A 384 43.03 0.31 2.17
N ASP A 385 42.26 -0.36 3.02
CA ASP A 385 40.81 -0.24 3.18
C ASP A 385 40.38 1.09 3.79
N TRP A 386 41.28 1.86 4.41
CA TRP A 386 41.02 3.20 4.95
C TRP A 386 40.43 4.19 3.94
N THR A 387 40.62 3.93 2.64
CA THR A 387 40.09 4.73 1.53
C THR A 387 38.66 4.35 1.12
N LEU A 388 38.06 3.33 1.73
CA LEU A 388 36.71 2.82 1.42
C LEU A 388 35.67 3.34 2.43
N PRO A 389 34.38 3.50 2.04
CA PRO A 389 33.32 3.99 2.95
C PRO A 389 33.12 3.16 4.22
N THR A 390 33.47 1.87 4.21
CA THR A 390 33.28 0.93 5.32
C THR A 390 34.35 1.02 6.41
N PHE A 391 35.42 1.79 6.20
CA PHE A 391 36.47 1.94 7.20
C PHE A 391 35.99 2.76 8.41
N ASN A 392 36.32 2.29 9.61
CA ASN A 392 36.01 2.96 10.86
C ASN A 392 37.12 3.96 11.24
N ASP A 393 36.86 5.24 11.05
CA ASP A 393 37.75 6.36 11.34
C ASP A 393 37.35 7.13 12.61
N LEU A 394 36.54 6.56 13.50
CA LEU A 394 36.08 7.26 14.71
C LEU A 394 37.19 7.70 15.66
N ALA A 395 38.36 7.07 15.60
CA ALA A 395 39.54 7.43 16.39
C ALA A 395 40.38 8.55 15.74
N TRP A 396 40.06 8.96 14.52
CA TRP A 396 40.81 9.98 13.78
C TRP A 396 40.44 11.37 14.29
N LYS A 397 41.40 12.30 14.21
CA LYS A 397 41.22 13.67 14.69
C LYS A 397 40.57 14.51 13.59
N PRO A 398 39.88 15.63 13.90
CA PRO A 398 39.50 16.60 12.88
C PRO A 398 40.73 17.19 12.17
N LEU A 399 40.52 17.80 10.99
CA LEU A 399 41.53 18.56 10.25
C LEU A 399 42.25 19.55 11.19
N PRO A 400 43.57 19.43 11.38
CA PRO A 400 44.31 20.32 12.28
C PRO A 400 44.46 21.73 11.67
N GLU A 401 44.46 22.76 12.50
CA GLU A 401 44.70 24.15 12.06
C GLU A 401 46.10 24.34 11.46
N LYS A 402 47.08 23.58 11.96
CA LYS A 402 48.45 23.54 11.44
C LYS A 402 48.81 22.11 11.04
N ILE A 403 49.35 21.96 9.83
CA ILE A 403 49.74 20.66 9.28
C ILE A 403 51.02 20.15 9.98
N PRO A 404 51.01 18.94 10.57
CA PRO A 404 52.20 18.36 11.18
C PRO A 404 53.16 17.81 10.12
N ALA A 405 54.45 17.69 10.47
CA ALA A 405 55.42 17.02 9.62
C ALA A 405 55.24 15.49 9.67
N GLY A 406 55.59 14.80 8.58
CA GLY A 406 55.49 13.35 8.48
C GLY A 406 54.39 12.88 7.54
N ASN A 407 53.90 11.66 7.75
CA ASN A 407 52.84 11.09 6.90
C ASN A 407 51.49 11.68 7.29
N LEU A 408 50.69 12.03 6.28
CA LEU A 408 49.37 12.60 6.45
C LEU A 408 48.35 11.72 5.73
N TYR A 409 47.26 11.39 6.43
CA TYR A 409 46.13 10.68 5.88
C TYR A 409 44.85 11.43 6.23
N PHE A 410 44.12 11.85 5.22
CA PHE A 410 42.85 12.55 5.35
C PHE A 410 41.74 11.75 4.70
N ARG A 411 40.57 11.72 5.35
CA ARG A 411 39.38 11.03 4.86
C ARG A 411 38.14 11.86 5.10
N GLN A 412 37.28 11.93 4.10
CA GLN A 412 35.97 12.56 4.18
C GLN A 412 34.95 11.65 3.48
N LEU A 413 33.76 11.53 4.07
CA LEU A 413 32.65 10.82 3.47
C LEU A 413 31.64 11.84 2.92
N VAL A 414 31.30 11.70 1.65
CA VAL A 414 30.31 12.54 0.97
C VAL A 414 29.08 11.70 0.72
N LEU A 415 27.96 12.12 1.29
CA LEU A 415 26.65 11.54 1.04
C LEU A 415 25.89 12.41 0.05
N TRP A 416 25.35 11.80 -1.00
CA TRP A 416 24.57 12.54 -1.98
C TRP A 416 23.38 11.70 -2.44
N ASN A 417 22.23 12.36 -2.60
CA ASN A 417 21.08 11.83 -3.31
C ASN A 417 20.68 12.82 -4.40
N GLN A 418 20.23 12.34 -5.56
CA GLN A 418 19.76 13.25 -6.62
C GLN A 418 18.50 14.01 -6.17
N LYS A 419 17.67 13.36 -5.37
CA LYS A 419 16.41 13.88 -4.84
C LYS A 419 16.29 13.51 -3.36
N HIS A 420 15.41 14.22 -2.64
CA HIS A 420 15.17 13.96 -1.22
C HIS A 420 14.66 12.56 -0.90
N ASP A 421 14.05 11.87 -1.87
CA ASP A 421 13.46 10.54 -1.78
C ASP A 421 14.38 9.41 -2.27
N GLY A 422 15.68 9.71 -2.46
CA GLY A 422 16.70 8.75 -2.87
C GLY A 422 16.91 7.56 -1.90
N GLN A 423 17.80 6.64 -2.28
CA GLN A 423 18.04 5.41 -1.50
C GLN A 423 18.47 5.71 -0.05
N PHE A 424 19.29 6.74 0.13
CA PHE A 424 19.79 7.17 1.43
C PHE A 424 19.01 8.38 1.96
N ARG A 425 17.72 8.50 1.63
CA ARG A 425 16.85 9.55 2.18
C ARG A 425 16.85 9.54 3.71
N CYS A 426 16.60 10.70 4.30
CA CYS A 426 16.35 10.83 5.72
C CYS A 426 15.03 11.55 6.04
N LEU A 427 14.33 12.09 5.04
CA LEU A 427 13.03 12.73 5.21
C LEU A 427 11.95 11.83 4.62
N ASN A 428 10.89 11.59 5.40
CA ASN A 428 9.81 10.68 5.06
C ASN A 428 8.44 11.27 5.39
N PRO A 429 7.37 10.75 4.77
CA PRO A 429 7.34 9.75 3.68
C PRO A 429 7.80 10.31 2.33
N SER A 430 7.96 9.43 1.33
CA SER A 430 8.24 9.83 -0.05
C SER A 430 7.04 10.55 -0.69
N VAL A 431 7.28 11.75 -1.19
CA VAL A 431 6.34 12.58 -1.96
C VAL A 431 7.09 13.21 -3.12
N PHE A 432 6.42 13.52 -4.23
CA PHE A 432 7.08 14.23 -5.33
C PHE A 432 7.40 15.69 -4.98
N CYS A 433 6.48 16.32 -4.27
CA CYS A 433 6.57 17.70 -3.81
C CYS A 433 5.80 17.82 -2.49
N TRP A 434 6.39 18.44 -1.48
CA TRP A 434 5.73 18.68 -0.20
C TRP A 434 4.77 19.86 -0.31
N ASN A 435 3.47 19.59 -0.18
CA ASN A 435 2.50 20.68 -0.20
C ASN A 435 2.28 21.24 1.20
N PHE A 436 2.41 22.55 1.36
CA PHE A 436 2.16 23.28 2.61
C PHE A 436 0.97 24.19 2.44
N SER A 437 -0.11 23.96 3.19
CA SER A 437 -1.22 24.91 3.28
C SER A 437 -0.81 26.16 4.04
N LEU A 438 -1.28 27.32 3.56
CA LEU A 438 -1.15 28.58 4.28
C LEU A 438 -1.84 28.51 5.66
N ASP A 439 -1.21 29.10 6.67
CA ASP A 439 -1.64 29.05 8.08
C ASP A 439 -1.85 27.61 8.58
N SER A 440 -0.89 26.72 8.33
CA SER A 440 -1.01 25.29 8.67
C SER A 440 0.34 24.64 8.96
N VAL A 441 0.31 23.47 9.62
CA VAL A 441 1.48 22.63 9.89
C VAL A 441 1.48 21.36 9.06
N GLU A 442 2.65 21.05 8.52
CA GLU A 442 2.98 19.74 7.94
C GLU A 442 4.01 19.03 8.82
N THR A 443 3.87 17.71 8.93
CA THR A 443 4.79 16.86 9.71
C THR A 443 5.71 16.08 8.80
N VAL A 444 7.01 16.24 9.00
CA VAL A 444 8.07 15.52 8.27
C VAL A 444 8.78 14.58 9.23
N TYR A 445 8.93 13.31 8.85
CA TYR A 445 9.66 12.32 9.64
C TYR A 445 11.13 12.36 9.27
N LEU A 446 11.99 12.82 10.18
CA LEU A 446 13.44 12.74 10.04
C LEU A 446 13.94 11.40 10.59
N SER A 447 14.35 10.50 9.71
CA SER A 447 14.98 9.24 10.08
C SER A 447 16.44 9.45 10.44
N LEU A 448 16.80 8.98 11.64
CA LEU A 448 18.11 9.04 12.27
C LEU A 448 18.74 7.64 12.21
N TYR A 449 19.82 7.51 11.44
CA TYR A 449 20.53 6.25 11.22
C TYR A 449 21.96 6.50 10.71
N SER A 450 22.79 5.45 10.67
CA SER A 450 24.12 5.49 10.06
C SER A 450 24.07 5.02 8.60
N PRO A 451 24.39 5.87 7.60
CA PRO A 451 24.35 5.48 6.19
C PRO A 451 25.49 4.54 5.79
N THR A 452 26.49 4.33 6.65
CA THR A 452 27.64 3.44 6.41
C THR A 452 27.60 2.16 7.24
N GLY A 453 26.64 2.03 8.17
CA GLY A 453 26.64 0.94 9.16
C GLY A 453 27.74 1.06 10.22
N LEU A 454 28.41 2.21 10.31
CA LEU A 454 29.42 2.51 11.33
C LEU A 454 28.79 3.17 12.57
N PRO A 455 29.44 3.10 13.76
CA PRO A 455 28.96 3.79 14.96
C PRO A 455 28.85 5.31 14.76
N VAL A 456 27.85 5.90 15.42
CA VAL A 456 27.58 7.34 15.40
C VAL A 456 28.00 7.93 16.74
N ASN A 457 28.95 8.87 16.73
CA ASN A 457 29.42 9.66 17.87
C ASN A 457 28.85 11.09 17.89
N SER A 458 28.46 11.62 16.73
CA SER A 458 27.76 12.90 16.61
C SER A 458 26.82 12.88 15.41
N TYR A 459 25.65 13.52 15.56
CA TYR A 459 24.67 13.62 14.49
C TYR A 459 24.00 15.00 14.55
N GLU A 460 24.21 15.77 13.50
CA GLU A 460 23.59 17.06 13.29
C GLU A 460 22.77 17.03 12.00
N PHE A 461 21.54 17.50 12.07
CA PHE A 461 20.70 17.74 10.90
C PHE A 461 20.49 19.24 10.76
N THR A 462 20.81 19.78 9.59
CA THR A 462 20.59 21.19 9.26
C THR A 462 19.49 21.31 8.24
N PHE A 463 18.72 22.37 8.37
CA PHE A 463 17.59 22.62 7.50
C PHE A 463 17.28 24.12 7.48
N THR A 464 17.12 24.70 6.30
CA THR A 464 16.95 26.15 6.13
C THR A 464 15.54 26.46 5.64
N LEU A 465 14.74 27.05 6.54
CA LEU A 465 13.38 27.47 6.23
C LEU A 465 13.35 28.83 5.56
N PRO A 466 12.62 28.99 4.45
CA PRO A 466 12.42 30.29 3.83
C PRO A 466 11.52 31.20 4.68
N PRO A 467 11.48 32.51 4.41
CA PRO A 467 10.59 33.44 5.09
C PRO A 467 9.14 32.95 5.15
N GLY A 468 8.49 33.14 6.29
CA GLY A 468 7.12 32.71 6.56
C GLY A 468 6.94 31.22 6.88
N PHE A 469 8.04 30.45 6.94
CA PHE A 469 8.05 29.12 7.53
C PHE A 469 8.78 29.14 8.88
N ARG A 470 8.36 28.27 9.80
CA ARG A 470 9.08 28.03 11.06
C ARG A 470 9.00 26.58 11.51
N LEU A 471 10.00 26.14 12.27
CA LEU A 471 9.94 24.87 13.00
C LEU A 471 9.15 25.09 14.31
N LEU A 472 8.12 24.27 14.55
CA LEU A 472 7.40 24.23 15.83
C LEU A 472 8.30 23.66 16.93
N ASP A 473 7.99 23.96 18.19
CA ASP A 473 8.79 23.53 19.34
C ASP A 473 9.12 22.04 19.31
N MET A 474 10.39 21.72 19.51
CA MET A 474 10.94 20.37 19.53
C MET A 474 11.18 19.84 20.95
N GLU A 475 11.03 20.67 22.00
CA GLU A 475 11.30 20.40 23.42
C GLU A 475 12.68 19.75 23.66
N GLU A 476 13.74 20.57 23.68
CA GLU A 476 15.13 20.11 23.86
C GLU A 476 15.29 19.14 25.04
N GLY A 477 15.93 18.00 24.78
CA GLY A 477 16.24 17.00 25.80
C GLY A 477 15.05 16.21 26.35
N ALA A 478 13.82 16.45 25.86
CA ALA A 478 12.64 15.73 26.30
C ALA A 478 12.79 14.21 26.11
N ARG A 479 12.39 13.43 27.12
CA ARG A 479 12.41 11.97 27.05
C ARG A 479 11.27 11.48 26.17
N ARG A 480 11.57 11.16 24.91
CA ARG A 480 10.64 10.56 23.97
C ARG A 480 11.06 9.14 23.59
N ASN A 481 10.16 8.39 22.96
CA ASN A 481 10.47 7.05 22.46
C ASN A 481 11.19 7.15 21.10
N ARG A 482 11.72 6.03 20.61
CA ARG A 482 12.48 5.97 19.34
C ARG A 482 11.66 6.35 18.09
N LEU A 483 10.34 6.48 18.19
CA LEU A 483 9.45 6.86 17.08
C LEU A 483 9.34 8.38 16.91
N SER A 484 9.86 9.17 17.86
CA SER A 484 9.94 10.63 17.78
C SER A 484 10.93 11.17 18.81
N LEU A 485 12.23 11.04 18.58
CA LEU A 485 13.27 11.58 19.44
C LEU A 485 13.26 13.11 19.43
N ALA A 486 13.48 13.71 20.60
CA ALA A 486 13.78 15.13 20.70
C ALA A 486 15.28 15.36 20.48
N PRO A 487 15.69 16.45 19.81
CA PRO A 487 17.09 16.85 19.76
C PRO A 487 17.60 17.17 21.17
N GLU A 488 18.89 16.97 21.39
CA GLU A 488 19.57 17.47 22.59
C GLU A 488 19.63 19.00 22.58
N LYS A 489 19.78 19.59 21.40
CA LYS A 489 19.85 21.04 21.21
C LYS A 489 19.34 21.44 19.83
N VAL A 490 18.67 22.58 19.76
CA VAL A 490 18.18 23.27 18.56
C VAL A 490 18.84 24.64 18.51
N VAL A 491 19.57 24.92 17.43
CA VAL A 491 20.10 26.26 17.16
C VAL A 491 19.36 26.84 15.96
N ALA A 492 18.88 28.07 16.07
CA ALA A 492 18.19 28.78 14.99
C ALA A 492 18.92 30.10 14.69
N GLU A 493 19.30 30.31 13.44
CA GLU A 493 20.03 31.49 12.99
C GLU A 493 19.36 32.03 11.72
N GLU A 494 18.89 33.28 11.76
CA GLU A 494 18.27 33.94 10.62
C GLU A 494 19.34 34.60 9.73
N ASN A 495 19.20 34.44 8.41
CA ASN A 495 20.08 35.09 7.45
C ASN A 495 19.50 36.44 6.96
N ALA A 496 20.31 37.23 6.24
CA ALA A 496 19.90 38.54 5.75
C ALA A 496 18.69 38.51 4.77
N ALA A 497 18.35 37.35 4.20
CA ALA A 497 17.21 37.15 3.33
C ALA A 497 15.93 36.73 4.11
N GLY A 498 15.98 36.69 5.45
CA GLY A 498 14.87 36.30 6.32
C GLY A 498 14.62 34.79 6.38
N ALA A 499 15.50 33.97 5.82
CA ALA A 499 15.43 32.52 5.96
C ALA A 499 16.13 32.09 7.27
N THR A 500 15.52 31.16 8.00
CA THR A 500 16.06 30.66 9.28
C THR A 500 16.72 29.30 9.08
N GLN A 501 18.02 29.21 9.36
CA GLN A 501 18.73 27.94 9.42
C GLN A 501 18.58 27.32 10.82
N TYR A 502 18.01 26.13 10.87
CA TYR A 502 17.95 25.30 12.07
C TYR A 502 19.06 24.26 12.04
N ARG A 503 19.71 24.06 13.18
CA ARG A 503 20.66 22.96 13.43
C ARG A 503 20.14 22.12 14.59
N LEU A 504 19.77 20.88 14.30
CA LEU A 504 19.22 19.92 15.23
C LEU A 504 20.32 18.92 15.62
N ILE A 505 20.73 18.96 16.89
CA ILE A 505 21.82 18.13 17.40
C ILE A 505 21.21 16.98 18.21
N TYR A 506 21.50 15.74 17.82
CA TYR A 506 20.96 14.54 18.45
C TYR A 506 22.00 13.78 19.28
N LYS A 507 21.53 13.10 20.32
CA LYS A 507 22.37 12.24 21.16
C LYS A 507 22.80 11.01 20.37
N ALA A 508 24.10 10.85 20.20
CA ALA A 508 24.72 9.70 19.56
C ALA A 508 24.17 8.35 20.04
N ARG A 509 24.04 8.17 21.36
CA ARG A 509 23.54 6.93 21.99
C ARG A 509 22.10 6.55 21.60
N ASP A 510 21.31 7.48 21.08
CA ASP A 510 19.94 7.22 20.65
C ASP A 510 19.89 6.73 19.19
N ILE A 511 21.00 6.84 18.45
CA ILE A 511 21.16 6.43 17.05
C ILE A 511 21.96 5.14 17.00
N HIS A 512 21.43 4.13 16.30
CA HIS A 512 22.04 2.81 16.21
C HIS A 512 22.60 2.61 14.79
N GLU A 513 23.66 1.82 14.62
CA GLU A 513 24.31 1.68 13.30
C GLU A 513 23.36 1.04 12.28
N TRP A 514 22.69 -0.03 12.71
CA TRP A 514 21.83 -0.83 11.85
C TRP A 514 20.34 -0.49 11.92
N LYS A 515 19.87 0.29 12.90
CA LYS A 515 18.44 0.49 13.16
C LYS A 515 18.05 1.95 13.08
N THR A 516 16.85 2.22 12.61
CA THR A 516 16.33 3.58 12.53
C THR A 516 15.72 4.03 13.85
N ALA A 517 15.90 5.30 14.18
CA ALA A 517 15.00 6.07 15.03
C ALA A 517 14.45 7.23 14.19
N ASP A 518 13.37 7.87 14.63
CA ASP A 518 12.79 9.01 13.92
C ASP A 518 12.68 10.22 14.85
N SER A 519 12.69 11.42 14.28
CA SER A 519 12.33 12.68 14.92
C SER A 519 11.27 13.37 14.07
N ILE A 520 10.12 13.70 14.66
CA ILE A 520 9.01 14.31 13.92
C ILE A 520 9.19 15.82 13.93
N LEU A 521 9.38 16.39 12.75
CA LEU A 521 9.55 17.83 12.53
C LEU A 521 8.19 18.45 12.19
N GLY A 522 7.76 19.43 12.99
CA GLY A 522 6.57 20.24 12.71
C GLY A 522 6.93 21.50 11.94
N ILE A 523 6.69 21.53 10.63
CA ILE A 523 6.99 22.70 9.80
C ILE A 523 5.70 23.48 9.61
N PHE A 524 5.65 24.68 10.21
CA PHE A 524 4.52 25.58 10.08
C PHE A 524 4.76 26.61 8.99
N LYS A 525 3.74 26.81 8.16
CA LYS A 525 3.67 27.86 7.15
C LYS A 525 2.65 28.90 7.58
N ASP A 526 3.04 30.17 7.65
CA ASP A 526 2.13 31.27 7.98
C ASP A 526 1.12 31.57 6.85
N ALA A 527 0.30 32.61 7.02
CA ALA A 527 -0.77 32.95 6.10
C ALA A 527 -0.29 33.60 4.78
N ASP A 528 0.97 34.03 4.67
CA ASP A 528 1.45 34.83 3.54
C ASP A 528 1.91 33.99 2.34
N GLY A 529 1.87 34.52 1.13
CA GLY A 529 2.31 33.84 -0.09
C GLY A 529 1.16 33.42 -1.01
N THR A 530 1.49 32.93 -2.21
CA THR A 530 0.49 32.62 -3.25
C THR A 530 0.36 31.12 -3.43
N PRO A 531 -0.86 30.55 -3.34
CA PRO A 531 -1.08 29.14 -3.68
C PRO A 531 -0.59 28.81 -5.10
N GLY A 532 0.15 27.72 -5.23
CA GLY A 532 0.84 27.31 -6.47
C GLY A 532 2.30 27.73 -6.53
N ASP A 533 2.75 28.68 -5.70
CA ASP A 533 4.19 29.03 -5.60
C ASP A 533 4.99 27.79 -5.17
N GLN A 534 6.14 27.59 -5.81
CA GLN A 534 7.02 26.46 -5.57
C GLN A 534 8.37 26.93 -5.04
N GLY A 535 9.04 26.08 -4.28
CA GLY A 535 10.36 26.35 -3.76
C GLY A 535 11.10 25.09 -3.33
N GLN A 536 12.23 25.32 -2.67
CA GLN A 536 13.17 24.30 -2.26
C GLN A 536 13.64 24.63 -0.84
N ILE A 537 13.59 23.66 0.07
CA ILE A 537 14.08 23.79 1.45
C ILE A 537 15.41 23.01 1.55
N PRO A 538 16.56 23.69 1.61
CA PRO A 538 17.86 23.04 1.75
C PRO A 538 17.95 22.28 3.08
N TYR A 539 18.58 21.11 3.05
CA TYR A 539 18.91 20.34 4.25
C TYR A 539 20.22 19.56 4.09
N ALA A 540 20.84 19.20 5.21
CA ALA A 540 22.01 18.32 5.22
C ALA A 540 22.14 17.56 6.55
N ARG A 541 22.80 16.40 6.49
CA ARG A 541 23.33 15.68 7.66
C ARG A 541 24.82 15.92 7.79
N LEU A 542 25.27 16.08 9.04
CA LEU A 542 26.67 15.97 9.44
C LEU A 542 26.78 14.88 10.50
N ILE A 543 27.50 13.81 10.18
CA ILE A 543 27.68 12.64 11.06
C ILE A 543 29.16 12.47 11.35
N ASN A 544 29.52 12.24 12.63
CA ASN A 544 30.89 12.03 13.10
C ASN A 544 31.89 13.13 12.69
N HIS A 545 31.39 14.33 12.36
CA HIS A 545 32.13 15.50 11.87
C HIS A 545 32.75 15.41 10.46
N ASN A 546 32.80 14.24 9.83
CA ASN A 546 33.42 14.06 8.51
C ASN A 546 32.57 13.32 7.46
N LEU A 547 31.34 12.92 7.81
CA LEU A 547 30.34 12.51 6.84
C LEU A 547 29.37 13.66 6.58
N THR A 548 29.40 14.19 5.36
CA THR A 548 28.61 15.35 4.95
C THR A 548 27.64 14.98 3.85
N GLU A 549 26.35 15.23 4.07
CA GLU A 549 25.38 15.24 2.99
C GLU A 549 25.45 16.57 2.22
N ILE A 550 25.48 16.50 0.89
CA ILE A 550 25.56 17.67 0.02
C ILE A 550 24.35 17.78 -0.90
N GLY A 551 23.95 19.02 -1.21
CA GLY A 551 22.90 19.32 -2.20
C GLY A 551 21.50 18.79 -1.84
N GLY A 552 21.27 18.38 -0.58
CA GLY A 552 19.97 17.94 -0.11
C GLY A 552 18.95 19.08 -0.17
N SER A 553 17.80 18.82 -0.80
CA SER A 553 16.73 19.80 -0.88
C SER A 553 15.35 19.16 -0.94
N LEU A 554 14.43 19.70 -0.14
CA LEU A 554 13.04 19.28 -0.09
C LEU A 554 12.20 20.20 -1.01
N PRO A 555 11.68 19.69 -2.14
CA PRO A 555 10.80 20.48 -3.01
C PRO A 555 9.46 20.72 -2.31
N TYR A 556 8.95 21.93 -2.43
CA TYR A 556 7.64 22.28 -1.87
C TYR A 556 6.77 23.12 -2.80
N ALA A 557 5.46 23.07 -2.56
CA ALA A 557 4.47 23.94 -3.17
C ALA A 557 3.49 24.47 -2.12
N LEU A 558 2.99 25.69 -2.31
CA LEU A 558 2.00 26.29 -1.42
C LEU A 558 0.58 25.92 -1.83
N LEU A 559 -0.24 25.53 -0.86
CA LEU A 559 -1.68 25.31 -1.03
C LEU A 559 -2.48 26.42 -0.35
N PRO A 560 -3.74 26.64 -0.76
CA PRO A 560 -4.63 27.52 -0.03
C PRO A 560 -4.80 27.06 1.44
N PRO A 561 -5.29 27.95 2.32
CA PRO A 561 -5.60 27.58 3.70
C PRO A 561 -6.61 26.44 3.76
N ILE A 562 -6.48 25.58 4.77
CA ILE A 562 -7.44 24.51 5.03
C ILE A 562 -8.80 25.14 5.43
N ARG A 563 -9.82 24.92 4.58
CA ARG A 563 -11.18 25.45 4.72
C ARG A 563 -12.24 24.36 4.54
N GLY A 564 -12.07 23.25 5.26
CA GLY A 564 -13.07 22.19 5.32
C GLY A 564 -14.34 22.60 6.06
N ARG A 565 -15.32 21.70 6.07
CA ARG A 565 -16.56 21.88 6.85
C ARG A 565 -16.91 20.60 7.59
N ARG A 566 -17.25 20.75 8.88
CA ARG A 566 -17.75 19.63 9.69
C ARG A 566 -19.04 19.08 9.09
N LEU A 567 -19.13 17.77 9.00
CA LEU A 567 -20.35 17.06 8.64
C LEU A 567 -21.24 16.95 9.88
N LYS A 568 -22.55 17.14 9.72
CA LYS A 568 -23.53 17.16 10.83
C LYS A 568 -24.15 15.80 11.11
N LYS A 569 -24.32 14.98 10.07
CA LYS A 569 -24.95 13.65 10.10
C LYS A 569 -23.93 12.53 9.92
N MET A 570 -22.90 12.75 9.11
CA MET A 570 -21.87 11.76 8.83
C MET A 570 -20.70 11.86 9.81
N LEU A 571 -20.16 10.73 10.25
CA LEU A 571 -19.05 10.68 11.20
C LEU A 571 -17.69 10.74 10.49
N MET A 572 -16.86 11.72 10.84
CA MET A 572 -15.52 11.90 10.28
C MET A 572 -14.49 11.72 11.38
N SER A 573 -13.96 10.51 11.51
CA SER A 573 -13.18 10.08 12.68
C SER A 573 -11.72 9.72 12.40
N PHE A 574 -10.90 9.74 13.46
CA PHE A 574 -9.59 9.11 13.49
C PHE A 574 -9.55 7.90 14.43
N TYR A 575 -9.26 6.70 13.92
CA TYR A 575 -9.10 5.47 14.70
C TYR A 575 -7.98 5.53 15.74
N LYS A 576 -6.82 6.09 15.38
CA LYS A 576 -5.71 6.37 16.29
C LYS A 576 -5.64 7.86 16.62
N GLY A 577 -6.73 8.40 17.17
CA GLY A 577 -6.81 9.80 17.57
C GLY A 577 -5.76 10.21 18.61
N ASP A 578 -5.41 9.32 19.54
CA ASP A 578 -4.40 9.58 20.58
C ASP A 578 -2.97 9.79 20.09
N MET A 579 -2.66 9.47 18.83
CA MET A 579 -1.32 9.51 18.23
C MET A 579 -0.29 8.66 19.03
N PRO A 580 0.20 7.53 18.51
CA PRO A 580 1.12 6.65 19.25
C PRO A 580 2.52 7.23 19.51
N GLN A 581 2.79 8.48 19.09
CA GLN A 581 4.07 9.17 19.23
C GLN A 581 3.98 10.32 20.23
N ALA A 582 5.02 10.47 21.06
CA ALA A 582 5.17 11.64 21.91
C ALA A 582 5.63 12.83 21.07
N LEU A 583 4.89 13.94 21.16
CA LEU A 583 5.16 15.20 20.46
C LEU A 583 5.14 16.36 21.46
N SER A 584 5.67 17.51 21.05
CA SER A 584 5.53 18.73 21.85
C SER A 584 4.07 19.19 21.93
N ARG A 585 3.76 19.97 22.96
CA ARG A 585 2.42 20.54 23.12
C ARG A 585 2.01 21.41 21.94
N GLU A 586 2.93 22.25 21.44
CA GLU A 586 2.65 23.13 20.30
C GLU A 586 2.34 22.34 19.03
N LEU A 587 3.16 21.33 18.69
CA LEU A 587 2.95 20.51 17.51
C LEU A 587 1.67 19.69 17.59
N THR A 588 1.40 19.08 18.76
CA THR A 588 0.16 18.33 18.99
C THR A 588 -1.06 19.23 18.75
N ASP A 589 -1.06 20.44 19.32
CA ASP A 589 -2.17 21.37 19.18
C ASP A 589 -2.39 21.82 17.74
N ALA A 590 -1.31 22.10 17.01
CA ALA A 590 -1.37 22.52 15.61
C ALA A 590 -1.90 21.41 14.68
N VAL A 591 -1.42 20.17 14.85
CA VAL A 591 -1.88 19.02 14.04
C VAL A 591 -3.38 18.76 14.25
N LEU A 592 -3.85 18.81 15.50
CA LEU A 592 -5.26 18.59 15.82
C LEU A 592 -6.14 19.74 15.32
N LYS A 593 -5.72 20.99 15.48
CA LYS A 593 -6.40 22.17 14.92
C LYS A 593 -6.62 22.03 13.41
N ASP A 594 -5.57 21.70 12.66
CA ASP A 594 -5.66 21.61 11.20
C ASP A 594 -6.47 20.40 10.73
N SER A 595 -6.41 19.30 11.47
CA SER A 595 -7.28 18.14 11.23
C SER A 595 -8.76 18.52 11.40
N ILE A 596 -9.12 19.24 12.47
CA ILE A 596 -10.49 19.71 12.70
C ILE A 596 -10.92 20.72 11.62
N ARG A 597 -10.02 21.61 11.18
CA ARG A 597 -10.28 22.56 10.06
C ARG A 597 -10.54 21.85 8.74
N SER A 598 -10.00 20.64 8.53
CA SER A 598 -10.29 19.83 7.34
C SER A 598 -11.69 19.18 7.37
N GLY A 599 -12.43 19.30 8.47
CA GLY A 599 -13.72 18.64 8.67
C GLY A 599 -13.63 17.27 9.35
N MET A 600 -12.42 16.80 9.64
CA MET A 600 -12.16 15.61 10.47
C MET A 600 -12.19 16.01 11.95
N ASP A 601 -13.40 16.04 12.53
CA ASP A 601 -13.64 16.62 13.85
C ASP A 601 -13.70 15.59 14.99
N THR A 602 -13.64 14.30 14.70
CA THR A 602 -13.89 13.24 15.69
C THR A 602 -12.65 12.37 15.94
N PHE A 603 -12.31 12.10 17.19
CA PHE A 603 -11.07 11.41 17.57
C PHE A 603 -11.34 10.27 18.54
N ILE A 604 -10.87 9.07 18.21
CA ILE A 604 -10.92 7.92 19.12
C ILE A 604 -9.73 8.02 20.08
N THR A 605 -10.03 8.16 21.38
CA THR A 605 -9.04 8.38 22.44
C THR A 605 -9.29 7.47 23.65
N TYR A 606 -8.26 7.21 24.42
CA TYR A 606 -8.39 6.58 25.73
C TYR A 606 -9.14 7.49 26.71
N PRO A 607 -9.93 6.93 27.65
CA PRO A 607 -10.73 7.70 28.61
C PRO A 607 -9.91 8.28 29.79
N ILE A 608 -8.69 8.71 29.52
CA ILE A 608 -7.75 9.20 30.53
C ILE A 608 -7.41 10.65 30.19
N ALA A 609 -7.35 11.50 31.22
CA ALA A 609 -6.95 12.89 31.06
C ALA A 609 -5.58 13.00 30.37
N GLY A 610 -5.47 13.81 29.32
CA GLY A 610 -4.26 13.87 28.52
C GLY A 610 -4.27 14.98 27.48
N MET A 611 -3.06 15.28 26.98
CA MET A 611 -2.83 16.40 26.06
C MET A 611 -3.69 16.33 24.79
N VAL A 612 -3.85 15.14 24.21
CA VAL A 612 -4.60 14.93 22.97
C VAL A 612 -6.10 15.18 23.16
N PRO A 613 -6.81 14.44 24.03
CA PRO A 613 -8.25 14.68 24.22
C PRO A 613 -8.55 16.11 24.72
N ASP A 614 -7.66 16.73 25.48
CA ASP A 614 -7.83 18.12 25.91
C ASP A 614 -7.65 19.13 24.76
N SER A 615 -6.69 18.90 23.86
CA SER A 615 -6.49 19.76 22.67
C SER A 615 -7.61 19.58 21.64
N VAL A 616 -8.11 18.36 21.42
CA VAL A 616 -9.29 18.11 20.58
C VAL A 616 -10.47 18.97 21.07
N ARG A 617 -10.74 18.97 22.38
CA ARG A 617 -11.81 19.79 22.99
C ARG A 617 -11.56 21.28 22.87
N LYS A 618 -10.32 21.73 23.06
CA LYS A 618 -9.93 23.15 22.91
C LYS A 618 -10.29 23.68 21.52
N HIS A 619 -10.17 22.85 20.50
CA HIS A 619 -10.53 23.17 19.11
C HIS A 619 -11.95 22.71 18.72
N ASP A 620 -12.78 22.43 19.72
CA ASP A 620 -14.21 22.11 19.56
C ASP A 620 -14.44 20.84 18.72
N GLY A 621 -13.52 19.87 18.80
CA GLY A 621 -13.64 18.53 18.26
C GLY A 621 -14.36 17.57 19.22
N LYS A 622 -14.77 16.42 18.68
CA LYS A 622 -15.52 15.36 19.36
C LYS A 622 -14.60 14.21 19.75
N LEU A 623 -14.93 13.57 20.87
CA LEU A 623 -14.21 12.42 21.37
C LEU A 623 -15.08 11.17 21.30
N ILE A 624 -14.47 10.06 20.86
CA ILE A 624 -15.01 8.71 20.99
C ILE A 624 -14.13 7.99 22.01
N MET A 625 -14.71 7.51 23.10
CA MET A 625 -13.96 6.84 24.16
C MET A 625 -13.69 5.38 23.77
N GLY A 626 -12.43 4.94 23.76
CA GLY A 626 -12.07 3.54 23.55
C GLY A 626 -11.11 3.07 24.63
N TYR A 627 -11.17 1.80 25.04
CA TYR A 627 -10.14 1.23 25.92
C TYR A 627 -9.87 -0.22 25.56
N LEU A 628 -8.90 -0.42 24.65
CA LEU A 628 -8.61 -1.71 24.05
C LEU A 628 -9.92 -2.30 23.49
N ASN A 629 -10.24 -3.55 23.83
CA ASN A 629 -11.49 -4.20 23.42
C ASN A 629 -12.42 -4.44 24.62
N HIS A 630 -12.34 -3.60 25.66
CA HIS A 630 -13.16 -3.74 26.86
C HIS A 630 -14.61 -3.28 26.63
N PRO A 631 -15.63 -3.99 27.15
CA PRO A 631 -15.60 -5.31 27.77
C PRO A 631 -15.91 -6.43 26.77
N ILE A 632 -16.14 -6.12 25.48
CA ILE A 632 -16.63 -7.05 24.46
C ILE A 632 -15.67 -8.22 24.16
N TRP A 633 -14.39 -8.04 24.44
CA TRP A 633 -13.38 -9.10 24.39
C TRP A 633 -12.75 -9.31 25.77
N GLY A 634 -13.63 -9.48 26.75
CA GLY A 634 -13.27 -9.67 28.14
C GLY A 634 -12.86 -8.39 28.86
N SER A 635 -12.51 -8.53 30.13
CA SER A 635 -12.09 -7.37 30.92
C SER A 635 -10.66 -6.96 30.59
N LYS A 636 -10.40 -5.67 30.41
CA LYS A 636 -9.04 -5.11 30.27
C LYS A 636 -8.69 -4.16 31.41
N ARG A 637 -9.60 -4.00 32.36
CA ARG A 637 -9.47 -3.07 33.48
C ARG A 637 -9.34 -3.88 34.76
N ILE A 638 -8.11 -4.08 35.22
CA ILE A 638 -7.86 -4.95 36.39
C ILE A 638 -8.59 -4.48 37.65
N ASN A 639 -8.74 -3.17 37.83
CA ASN A 639 -9.47 -2.57 38.94
C ASN A 639 -10.87 -2.08 38.50
N GLY A 640 -11.49 -2.79 37.56
CA GLY A 640 -12.80 -2.51 37.00
C GLY A 640 -13.88 -3.43 37.52
N LYS A 641 -15.13 -2.95 37.48
CA LYS A 641 -16.29 -3.67 38.01
C LYS A 641 -16.54 -4.97 37.27
N VAL A 642 -16.27 -5.02 35.96
CA VAL A 642 -16.34 -6.28 35.20
C VAL A 642 -15.31 -7.28 35.74
N THR A 643 -14.11 -6.84 36.13
CA THR A 643 -13.12 -7.73 36.75
C THR A 643 -13.51 -8.12 38.17
N ASP A 644 -14.12 -7.22 38.94
CA ASP A 644 -14.64 -7.53 40.28
C ASP A 644 -15.70 -8.63 40.22
N LEU A 645 -16.61 -8.57 39.24
CA LEU A 645 -17.59 -9.63 39.00
C LEU A 645 -16.92 -11.00 38.77
N PHE A 646 -15.77 -11.04 38.08
CA PHE A 646 -15.04 -12.28 37.85
C PHE A 646 -14.33 -12.78 39.11
N ARG A 647 -13.88 -11.86 39.99
CA ARG A 647 -13.33 -12.23 41.31
C ARG A 647 -14.40 -12.86 42.20
N GLU A 648 -15.61 -12.31 42.15
CA GLU A 648 -16.77 -12.80 42.91
C GLU A 648 -17.32 -14.12 42.36
N HIS A 649 -17.24 -14.31 41.03
CA HIS A 649 -17.74 -15.50 40.34
C HIS A 649 -16.69 -16.11 39.38
N PRO A 650 -15.69 -16.85 39.90
CA PRO A 650 -14.61 -17.41 39.10
C PRO A 650 -15.05 -18.39 37.99
N GLU A 651 -16.27 -18.94 38.04
CA GLU A 651 -16.80 -19.75 36.94
C GLU A 651 -17.06 -18.96 35.65
N LEU A 652 -17.14 -17.63 35.74
CA LEU A 652 -17.30 -16.72 34.59
C LEU A 652 -16.09 -16.75 33.67
N PHE A 653 -14.88 -17.03 34.16
CA PHE A 653 -13.71 -17.16 33.30
C PHE A 653 -13.95 -18.24 32.26
N CYS A 654 -13.69 -17.95 30.98
CA CYS A 654 -13.89 -18.92 29.93
C CYS A 654 -12.99 -20.15 30.11
N LEU A 655 -13.43 -21.30 29.58
CA LEU A 655 -12.59 -22.48 29.42
C LEU A 655 -12.06 -22.49 27.99
N TYR A 656 -10.75 -22.40 27.80
CA TYR A 656 -10.15 -22.48 26.48
C TYR A 656 -10.26 -23.89 25.90
N TYR A 657 -10.01 -24.01 24.60
CA TYR A 657 -9.98 -25.29 23.88
C TYR A 657 -9.04 -26.31 24.54
N THR A 658 -7.94 -25.83 25.13
CA THR A 658 -6.95 -26.65 25.84
C THR A 658 -7.46 -27.20 27.19
N GLY A 659 -8.63 -26.75 27.67
CA GLY A 659 -9.13 -27.06 29.02
C GLY A 659 -8.58 -26.13 30.11
N GLU A 660 -7.78 -25.11 29.74
CA GLU A 660 -7.23 -24.13 30.69
C GLU A 660 -8.23 -22.98 30.94
N ARG A 661 -8.23 -22.43 32.16
CA ARG A 661 -8.85 -21.14 32.48
C ARG A 661 -7.77 -20.12 32.74
N LYS A 662 -7.73 -19.07 31.93
CA LYS A 662 -6.75 -17.98 32.08
C LYS A 662 -7.36 -16.86 32.91
N THR A 663 -6.78 -16.64 34.09
CA THR A 663 -7.26 -15.69 35.10
C THR A 663 -6.19 -14.66 35.40
N ASP A 664 -5.70 -13.98 34.37
CA ASP A 664 -4.59 -13.00 34.44
C ASP A 664 -4.99 -11.77 35.27
N LEU A 665 -5.07 -11.94 36.59
CA LEU A 665 -5.50 -10.93 37.54
C LEU A 665 -4.32 -10.16 38.18
N ASP A 666 -3.10 -10.47 37.75
CA ASP A 666 -1.91 -9.76 38.22
C ASP A 666 -1.86 -8.33 37.62
N PRO A 667 -1.91 -7.28 38.46
CA PRO A 667 -1.83 -5.90 37.99
C PRO A 667 -0.48 -5.56 37.31
N SER A 668 0.55 -6.40 37.45
CA SER A 668 1.85 -6.24 36.79
C SER A 668 1.80 -6.57 35.28
N ILE A 669 0.82 -7.37 34.85
CA ILE A 669 0.61 -7.69 33.43
C ILE A 669 0.00 -6.48 32.73
N ALA A 670 0.69 -5.98 31.69
CA ALA A 670 0.20 -4.86 30.90
C ALA A 670 -1.21 -5.12 30.34
N PRO A 671 -2.15 -4.14 30.36
CA PRO A 671 -3.56 -4.37 30.00
C PRO A 671 -3.80 -5.06 28.65
N HIS A 672 -2.98 -4.77 27.65
CA HIS A 672 -3.07 -5.38 26.31
C HIS A 672 -2.62 -6.85 26.27
N LYS A 673 -1.90 -7.33 27.29
CA LYS A 673 -1.45 -8.73 27.43
C LYS A 673 -2.37 -9.58 28.29
N GLN A 674 -3.25 -8.96 29.08
CA GLN A 674 -4.16 -9.69 29.97
C GLN A 674 -5.16 -10.54 29.18
N GLN A 675 -5.22 -11.84 29.52
CA GLN A 675 -6.12 -12.84 28.92
C GLN A 675 -7.34 -13.11 29.82
N ILE A 676 -7.96 -12.06 30.37
CA ILE A 676 -9.21 -12.16 31.13
C ILE A 676 -10.38 -12.23 30.15
N GLN A 677 -10.99 -13.41 30.01
CA GLN A 677 -12.07 -13.66 29.07
C GLN A 677 -13.24 -14.40 29.73
N PHE A 678 -14.49 -14.10 29.35
CA PHE A 678 -15.69 -14.70 29.96
C PHE A 678 -16.30 -15.84 29.16
N CYS A 679 -17.09 -16.68 29.85
CA CYS A 679 -18.01 -17.64 29.26
C CYS A 679 -19.27 -16.91 28.73
N PRO A 680 -19.50 -16.87 27.40
CA PRO A 680 -20.64 -16.13 26.85
C PRO A 680 -21.99 -16.72 27.27
N SER A 681 -22.10 -18.05 27.45
CA SER A 681 -23.35 -18.67 27.94
C SER A 681 -23.75 -18.22 29.34
N LEU A 682 -22.78 -17.94 30.21
CA LEU A 682 -23.03 -17.48 31.57
C LEU A 682 -23.42 -15.99 31.59
N VAL A 683 -22.68 -15.17 30.82
CA VAL A 683 -22.95 -13.74 30.67
C VAL A 683 -24.28 -13.48 29.97
N ASN A 684 -24.68 -14.31 29.00
CA ASN A 684 -25.97 -14.18 28.33
C ASN A 684 -27.14 -14.85 29.08
N GLY A 685 -26.86 -15.47 30.23
CA GLY A 685 -27.82 -16.25 31.02
C GLY A 685 -27.79 -15.85 32.48
N LYS A 686 -27.25 -16.73 33.33
CA LYS A 686 -27.26 -16.60 34.80
C LYS A 686 -26.80 -15.22 35.30
N TYR A 687 -25.74 -14.66 34.71
CA TYR A 687 -25.08 -13.44 35.17
C TYR A 687 -25.34 -12.23 34.27
N GLN A 688 -26.41 -12.27 33.47
CA GLN A 688 -26.71 -11.21 32.51
C GLN A 688 -26.90 -9.84 33.18
N GLN A 689 -27.63 -9.80 34.30
CA GLN A 689 -27.93 -8.55 34.98
C GLN A 689 -26.72 -7.99 35.72
N GLU A 690 -25.94 -8.85 36.36
CA GLU A 690 -24.71 -8.49 37.07
C GLU A 690 -23.64 -8.01 36.11
N PHE A 691 -23.47 -8.68 34.97
CA PHE A 691 -22.58 -8.23 33.90
C PHE A 691 -23.01 -6.88 33.33
N TYR A 692 -24.32 -6.71 33.07
CA TYR A 692 -24.88 -5.41 32.68
C TYR A 692 -24.52 -4.29 33.66
N GLN A 693 -24.73 -4.50 34.98
CA GLN A 693 -24.41 -3.51 36.01
C GLN A 693 -22.92 -3.22 36.11
N ALA A 694 -22.08 -4.25 35.97
CA ALA A 694 -20.64 -4.10 35.97
C ALA A 694 -20.16 -3.25 34.78
N VAL A 695 -20.64 -3.54 33.57
CA VAL A 695 -20.34 -2.76 32.35
C VAL A 695 -20.83 -1.32 32.49
N LEU A 696 -22.07 -1.13 32.98
CA LEU A 696 -22.63 0.20 33.24
C LEU A 696 -21.75 1.01 34.20
N GLY A 697 -21.26 0.37 35.26
CA GLY A 697 -20.37 1.00 36.24
C GLY A 697 -19.00 1.35 35.68
N ASP A 698 -18.36 0.44 34.94
CA ASP A 698 -17.07 0.75 34.28
C ASP A 698 -17.22 1.88 33.24
N TYR A 699 -18.31 1.91 32.47
CA TYR A 699 -18.54 3.03 31.56
C TYR A 699 -18.77 4.36 32.27
N ARG A 700 -19.59 4.38 33.33
CA ARG A 700 -19.87 5.59 34.10
C ARG A 700 -18.63 6.11 34.83
N GLU A 701 -17.89 5.23 35.49
CA GLU A 701 -16.84 5.60 36.44
C GLU A 701 -15.44 5.64 35.82
N PHE A 702 -15.26 5.09 34.63
CA PHE A 702 -14.00 5.12 33.91
C PHE A 702 -14.13 5.78 32.53
N PHE A 703 -14.97 5.27 31.62
CA PHE A 703 -15.01 5.81 30.24
C PHE A 703 -15.44 7.28 30.19
N PHE A 704 -16.50 7.63 30.92
CA PHE A 704 -17.10 8.97 30.87
C PHE A 704 -16.75 9.86 32.07
N LYS A 705 -15.85 9.41 32.96
CA LYS A 705 -15.49 10.16 34.17
C LYS A 705 -14.81 11.50 33.84
N ASN A 706 -13.78 11.47 33.00
CA ASN A 706 -13.00 12.65 32.65
C ASN A 706 -13.63 13.45 31.50
N TYR A 707 -14.42 12.77 30.66
CA TYR A 707 -15.01 13.32 29.43
C TYR A 707 -16.51 12.98 29.33
N PRO A 708 -17.35 13.48 30.25
CA PRO A 708 -18.78 13.13 30.31
C PRO A 708 -19.57 13.55 29.07
N GLN A 709 -19.07 14.52 28.30
CA GLN A 709 -19.67 15.00 27.06
C GLN A 709 -19.42 14.09 25.86
N ALA A 710 -18.49 13.13 25.93
CA ALA A 710 -18.26 12.19 24.83
C ALA A 710 -19.53 11.36 24.58
N GLU A 711 -19.97 11.26 23.33
CA GLU A 711 -21.24 10.60 22.96
C GLU A 711 -21.06 9.13 22.62
N TYR A 712 -19.89 8.75 22.12
CA TYR A 712 -19.63 7.44 21.54
C TYR A 712 -18.59 6.67 22.34
N VAL A 713 -18.75 5.34 22.37
CA VAL A 713 -17.68 4.39 22.67
C VAL A 713 -17.24 3.71 21.38
N PHE A 714 -15.94 3.56 21.19
CA PHE A 714 -15.40 2.76 20.10
C PHE A 714 -15.30 1.30 20.54
N LEU A 715 -15.92 0.40 19.79
CA LEU A 715 -15.92 -1.02 20.05
C LEU A 715 -15.26 -1.75 18.88
N ASN A 716 -14.12 -2.38 19.15
CA ASN A 716 -13.37 -3.14 18.16
C ASN A 716 -13.53 -4.65 18.37
N TRP A 717 -14.15 -5.33 17.40
CA TRP A 717 -14.30 -6.78 17.41
C TRP A 717 -13.78 -7.41 16.10
N GLU A 718 -12.48 -7.68 16.09
CA GLU A 718 -11.78 -8.39 14.99
C GLU A 718 -11.47 -9.85 15.36
N GLN A 719 -12.30 -10.45 16.21
CA GLN A 719 -12.03 -11.77 16.75
C GLN A 719 -12.79 -12.85 15.97
N GLU A 720 -12.15 -14.00 15.86
CA GLU A 720 -12.77 -15.22 15.39
C GLU A 720 -13.00 -16.16 16.58
N PRO A 721 -14.14 -16.88 16.64
CA PRO A 721 -14.39 -17.91 17.64
C PRO A 721 -13.30 -18.99 17.67
N TRP A 722 -12.64 -19.20 16.54
CA TRP A 722 -11.46 -20.04 16.38
C TRP A 722 -10.20 -19.17 16.28
N THR A 723 -9.05 -19.69 16.71
CA THR A 723 -7.80 -18.91 16.66
C THR A 723 -7.36 -18.64 15.22
N GLY A 724 -7.14 -17.38 14.87
CA GLY A 724 -6.71 -16.98 13.54
C GLY A 724 -7.43 -15.73 13.08
N ASN A 725 -7.80 -15.70 11.80
CA ASN A 725 -8.52 -14.60 11.18
C ASN A 725 -9.65 -15.13 10.30
N ILE A 726 -10.59 -14.26 9.89
CA ILE A 726 -11.76 -14.72 9.14
C ILE A 726 -11.44 -15.28 7.74
N TYR A 727 -10.33 -14.85 7.12
CA TYR A 727 -9.98 -15.23 5.76
C TYR A 727 -9.43 -16.65 5.69
N THR A 728 -9.09 -17.24 6.83
CA THR A 728 -8.37 -18.51 6.93
C THR A 728 -9.03 -19.41 7.96
N ARG A 729 -9.35 -20.66 7.61
CA ARG A 729 -9.75 -21.66 8.58
C ARG A 729 -8.61 -21.89 9.58
N SER A 730 -8.94 -21.88 10.86
CA SER A 730 -7.96 -22.14 11.91
C SER A 730 -7.37 -23.54 11.78
N THR A 731 -6.04 -23.66 11.87
CA THR A 731 -5.32 -24.93 11.96
C THR A 731 -4.87 -25.26 13.38
N ASN A 732 -5.00 -24.30 14.31
CA ASN A 732 -4.60 -24.44 15.70
C ASN A 732 -5.67 -23.83 16.61
N PRO A 733 -6.53 -24.63 17.26
CA PRO A 733 -7.62 -24.11 18.06
C PRO A 733 -7.24 -23.71 19.49
N SER A 734 -5.97 -23.79 19.89
CA SER A 734 -5.54 -23.64 21.30
C SER A 734 -5.98 -22.33 21.97
N GLY A 735 -6.06 -21.22 21.22
CA GLY A 735 -6.52 -19.93 21.72
C GLY A 735 -8.03 -19.72 21.65
N ALA A 736 -8.79 -20.68 21.11
CA ALA A 736 -10.25 -20.60 21.03
C ALA A 736 -10.86 -20.77 22.43
N PHE A 737 -11.89 -20.00 22.72
CA PHE A 737 -12.68 -20.05 23.95
C PHE A 737 -14.12 -19.83 23.55
N CYS A 738 -15.18 -20.32 24.20
CA CYS A 738 -15.24 -21.05 25.46
C CYS A 738 -15.79 -22.48 25.23
N PHE A 739 -15.12 -23.50 25.75
CA PHE A 739 -15.45 -24.93 25.58
C PHE A 739 -15.93 -25.57 26.89
N CYS A 740 -16.52 -24.78 27.81
CA CYS A 740 -17.06 -25.33 29.04
C CYS A 740 -18.32 -26.20 28.80
N PRO A 741 -18.70 -27.07 29.75
CA PRO A 741 -19.87 -27.95 29.59
C PRO A 741 -21.16 -27.21 29.23
N LEU A 742 -21.40 -26.04 29.82
CA LEU A 742 -22.58 -25.22 29.53
C LEU A 742 -22.59 -24.71 28.08
N CYS A 743 -21.45 -24.25 27.55
CA CYS A 743 -21.36 -23.82 26.14
C CYS A 743 -21.64 -24.99 25.19
N LYS A 744 -21.13 -26.18 25.51
CA LYS A 744 -21.39 -27.39 24.71
C LYS A 744 -22.86 -27.80 24.73
N GLU A 745 -23.51 -27.72 25.89
CA GLU A 745 -24.94 -27.99 26.00
C GLU A 745 -25.77 -26.98 25.20
N LYS A 746 -25.45 -25.68 25.30
CA LYS A 746 -26.10 -24.64 24.50
C LYS A 746 -25.84 -24.77 23.00
N PHE A 747 -24.66 -25.25 22.62
CA PHE A 747 -24.38 -25.62 21.24
C PHE A 747 -25.24 -26.81 20.79
N ARG A 748 -25.40 -27.85 21.63
CA ARG A 748 -26.29 -28.99 21.33
C ARG A 748 -27.71 -28.53 21.02
N GLU A 749 -28.24 -27.64 21.86
CA GLU A 749 -29.57 -27.02 21.65
C GLU A 749 -29.61 -26.24 20.32
N TYR A 750 -28.63 -25.37 20.07
CA TYR A 750 -28.54 -24.54 18.87
C TYR A 750 -28.47 -25.38 17.58
N ALA A 751 -27.58 -26.37 17.56
CA ALA A 751 -27.35 -27.24 16.40
C ALA A 751 -28.36 -28.40 16.30
N LYS A 752 -29.31 -28.50 17.25
CA LYS A 752 -30.33 -29.56 17.33
C LYS A 752 -29.74 -30.97 17.28
N LEU A 753 -28.65 -31.17 18.01
CA LEU A 753 -27.93 -32.44 18.06
C LEU A 753 -28.57 -33.38 19.10
N PRO A 754 -28.49 -34.72 18.91
CA PRO A 754 -29.04 -35.67 19.85
C PRO A 754 -28.28 -35.65 21.20
N PRO A 755 -28.88 -36.15 22.30
CA PRO A 755 -28.27 -36.13 23.62
C PRO A 755 -26.89 -36.80 23.71
N ASP A 756 -26.67 -37.84 22.90
CA ASP A 756 -25.47 -38.66 22.80
C ASP A 756 -24.43 -38.15 21.78
N ALA A 757 -24.69 -37.02 21.11
CA ALA A 757 -23.72 -36.42 20.19
C ALA A 757 -22.38 -36.14 20.90
N ASP A 758 -21.29 -36.59 20.28
CA ASP A 758 -19.93 -36.31 20.79
C ASP A 758 -19.60 -34.83 20.61
N LEU A 759 -19.45 -34.12 21.73
CA LEU A 759 -19.04 -32.72 21.79
C LEU A 759 -17.64 -32.55 22.40
N SER A 760 -16.76 -33.54 22.20
CA SER A 760 -15.32 -33.38 22.42
C SER A 760 -14.78 -32.19 21.65
N ASN A 761 -13.72 -31.55 22.16
CA ASN A 761 -13.18 -30.34 21.55
C ASN A 761 -12.63 -30.66 20.14
N GLU A 762 -12.02 -31.83 19.99
CA GLU A 762 -11.51 -32.40 18.74
C GLU A 762 -12.63 -32.56 17.72
N ASN A 763 -13.76 -33.16 18.14
CA ASN A 763 -14.89 -33.37 17.24
C ASN A 763 -15.57 -32.05 16.84
N LEU A 764 -15.71 -31.11 17.78
CA LEU A 764 -16.22 -29.77 17.49
C LEU A 764 -15.37 -29.05 16.43
N PHE A 765 -14.05 -29.12 16.56
CA PHE A 765 -13.11 -28.47 15.63
C PHE A 765 -13.07 -29.16 14.25
N LYS A 766 -13.16 -30.49 14.22
CA LYS A 766 -13.08 -31.26 12.98
C LYS A 766 -14.40 -31.22 12.20
N ASN A 767 -15.51 -31.54 12.87
CA ASN A 767 -16.78 -31.89 12.23
C ASN A 767 -17.86 -30.81 12.39
N TYR A 768 -17.79 -29.99 13.45
CA TYR A 768 -18.79 -28.94 13.72
C TYR A 768 -18.26 -27.51 13.60
N TYR A 769 -17.12 -27.31 12.94
CA TYR A 769 -16.37 -26.05 12.90
C TYR A 769 -17.24 -24.82 12.60
N GLU A 770 -17.98 -24.83 11.50
CA GLU A 770 -18.80 -23.69 11.06
C GLU A 770 -20.09 -23.52 11.89
N GLN A 771 -20.69 -24.62 12.36
CA GLN A 771 -21.85 -24.55 13.23
C GLN A 771 -21.47 -23.96 14.59
N TRP A 772 -20.34 -24.39 15.16
CA TRP A 772 -19.80 -23.84 16.40
C TRP A 772 -19.45 -22.36 16.24
N ARG A 773 -18.83 -22.00 15.12
CA ARG A 773 -18.49 -20.60 14.79
C ARG A 773 -19.73 -19.73 14.71
N SER A 774 -20.77 -20.15 14.00
CA SER A 774 -22.05 -19.43 13.91
C SER A 774 -22.77 -19.34 15.26
N PHE A 775 -22.76 -20.42 16.05
CA PHE A 775 -23.25 -20.42 17.43
C PHE A 775 -22.54 -19.35 18.25
N ARG A 776 -21.21 -19.31 18.19
CA ARG A 776 -20.40 -18.33 18.92
C ARG A 776 -20.63 -16.90 18.48
N TYR A 777 -20.78 -16.63 17.18
CA TYR A 777 -21.21 -15.33 16.69
C TYR A 777 -22.55 -14.89 17.29
N SER A 778 -23.51 -15.81 17.43
CA SER A 778 -24.79 -15.49 18.08
C SER A 778 -24.65 -15.16 19.57
N GLN A 779 -23.74 -15.83 20.28
CA GLN A 779 -23.45 -15.53 21.68
C GLN A 779 -22.76 -14.19 21.85
N ASP A 780 -21.74 -13.91 21.04
CA ASP A 780 -20.98 -12.67 21.12
C ASP A 780 -21.90 -11.48 20.76
N ALA A 781 -22.77 -11.61 19.74
CA ALA A 781 -23.79 -10.62 19.44
C ALA A 781 -24.76 -10.38 20.62
N ALA A 782 -25.23 -11.43 21.29
CA ALA A 782 -26.06 -11.28 22.48
C ALA A 782 -25.34 -10.56 23.63
N THR A 783 -24.04 -10.84 23.83
CA THR A 783 -23.23 -10.13 24.82
C THR A 783 -23.05 -8.65 24.45
N HIS A 784 -22.81 -8.36 23.17
CA HIS A 784 -22.70 -6.99 22.69
C HIS A 784 -24.02 -6.22 22.85
N ALA A 785 -25.18 -6.88 22.74
CA ALA A 785 -26.47 -6.26 23.03
C ALA A 785 -26.59 -5.80 24.50
N ILE A 786 -26.00 -6.53 25.46
CA ILE A 786 -25.94 -6.12 26.87
C ILE A 786 -25.08 -4.86 27.03
N VAL A 787 -23.92 -4.82 26.37
CA VAL A 787 -23.02 -3.65 26.36
C VAL A 787 -23.72 -2.43 25.74
N MET A 788 -24.44 -2.63 24.63
CA MET A 788 -25.22 -1.57 24.00
C MET A 788 -26.34 -1.05 24.88
N LYS A 789 -27.03 -1.94 25.61
CA LYS A 789 -28.03 -1.51 26.59
C LYS A 789 -27.41 -0.62 27.67
N ALA A 790 -26.24 -0.99 28.21
CA ALA A 790 -25.54 -0.17 29.20
C ALA A 790 -25.17 1.22 28.67
N LEU A 791 -24.75 1.32 27.40
CA LEU A 791 -24.50 2.61 26.77
C LEU A 791 -25.78 3.43 26.60
N GLN A 792 -26.87 2.82 26.13
CA GLN A 792 -28.16 3.49 25.95
C GLN A 792 -28.73 4.02 27.27
N ASP A 793 -28.62 3.26 28.35
CA ASP A 793 -29.07 3.67 29.68
C ASP A 793 -28.21 4.81 30.27
N LEU A 794 -27.02 5.08 29.70
CA LEU A 794 -26.19 6.25 29.97
C LEU A 794 -26.42 7.41 28.97
N GLY A 795 -27.31 7.25 27.99
CA GLY A 795 -27.51 8.21 26.91
C GLY A 795 -26.35 8.26 25.91
N LYS A 796 -25.62 7.15 25.75
CA LYS A 796 -24.42 7.02 24.91
C LYS A 796 -24.67 6.06 23.75
N LYS A 797 -23.79 6.12 22.75
CA LYS A 797 -23.84 5.30 21.54
C LYS A 797 -22.54 4.50 21.38
N ALA A 798 -22.54 3.55 20.45
CA ALA A 798 -21.31 2.87 20.04
C ALA A 798 -21.05 3.05 18.56
N TYR A 799 -19.78 3.29 18.26
CA TYR A 799 -19.22 3.18 16.93
C TYR A 799 -18.49 1.83 16.86
N PHE A 800 -19.09 0.88 16.16
CA PHE A 800 -18.73 -0.54 16.24
C PHE A 800 -18.03 -1.01 14.97
N TYR A 801 -16.84 -1.57 15.16
CA TYR A 801 -15.97 -2.07 14.11
C TYR A 801 -15.89 -3.60 14.14
N SER A 802 -16.00 -4.20 12.95
CA SER A 802 -15.62 -5.58 12.68
C SER A 802 -15.27 -5.72 11.20
N TRP A 803 -14.72 -6.86 10.77
CA TRP A 803 -14.32 -7.01 9.38
C TRP A 803 -15.54 -7.05 8.46
N SER A 804 -15.39 -6.49 7.26
CA SER A 804 -16.51 -6.31 6.33
C SER A 804 -17.17 -7.63 5.91
N ASN A 805 -16.43 -8.74 5.93
CA ASN A 805 -16.90 -10.08 5.58
C ASN A 805 -17.29 -10.95 6.79
N HIS A 806 -17.42 -10.39 8.01
CA HIS A 806 -17.99 -11.07 9.18
C HIS A 806 -19.51 -11.29 9.02
N PHE A 807 -19.97 -11.83 7.89
CA PHE A 807 -21.39 -11.92 7.51
C PHE A 807 -22.23 -12.64 8.56
N GLY A 808 -21.75 -13.77 9.09
CA GLY A 808 -22.46 -14.53 10.13
C GLY A 808 -22.66 -13.74 11.42
N TYR A 809 -21.65 -12.97 11.85
CA TYR A 809 -21.80 -12.06 12.99
C TYR A 809 -22.72 -10.89 12.66
N TRP A 810 -22.60 -10.26 11.48
CA TRP A 810 -23.46 -9.14 11.11
C TRP A 810 -24.94 -9.52 11.05
N GLU A 811 -25.25 -10.75 10.64
CA GLU A 811 -26.60 -11.32 10.71
C GLU A 811 -27.08 -11.53 12.14
N ALA A 812 -26.24 -12.12 12.99
CA ALA A 812 -26.55 -12.30 14.40
C ALA A 812 -26.77 -10.95 15.13
N ALA A 813 -25.98 -9.94 14.76
CA ALA A 813 -26.02 -8.61 15.35
C ALA A 813 -27.04 -7.67 14.69
N LYS A 814 -27.84 -8.13 13.71
CA LYS A 814 -28.63 -7.24 12.82
C LYS A 814 -29.48 -6.19 13.53
N ASN A 815 -30.07 -6.56 14.67
CA ASN A 815 -30.99 -5.72 15.45
C ASN A 815 -30.30 -4.87 16.54
N ILE A 816 -28.98 -4.95 16.66
CA ILE A 816 -28.22 -4.21 17.67
C ILE A 816 -27.99 -2.77 17.16
N PRO A 817 -28.33 -1.73 17.93
CA PRO A 817 -28.35 -0.34 17.47
C PRO A 817 -26.98 0.35 17.68
N PHE A 818 -25.95 -0.12 16.99
CA PHE A 818 -24.66 0.58 16.89
C PHE A 818 -24.49 1.24 15.51
N ASP A 819 -23.70 2.30 15.47
CA ASP A 819 -23.24 2.87 14.21
C ASP A 819 -22.13 1.99 13.65
N VAL A 820 -22.29 1.54 12.41
CA VAL A 820 -21.42 0.53 11.80
C VAL A 820 -20.20 1.19 11.19
N PHE A 821 -19.02 0.70 11.56
CA PHE A 821 -17.76 0.98 10.90
C PHE A 821 -17.27 -0.28 10.18
N LEU A 822 -17.03 -0.18 8.88
CA LEU A 822 -16.45 -1.26 8.08
C LEU A 822 -15.04 -0.88 7.63
N GLY A 823 -14.13 -1.87 7.66
CA GLY A 823 -12.78 -1.78 7.10
C GLY A 823 -12.74 -1.76 5.58
N CYS A 824 -13.63 -0.97 4.94
CA CYS A 824 -13.85 -0.92 3.51
C CYS A 824 -13.81 0.54 3.01
N PRO A 825 -13.09 0.86 1.92
CA PRO A 825 -12.22 -0.05 1.14
C PRO A 825 -10.94 -0.45 1.89
N GLY A 826 -10.68 0.19 3.03
CA GLY A 826 -9.60 -0.17 3.95
C GLY A 826 -8.32 0.58 3.64
N ASN A 827 -7.24 -0.16 3.39
CA ASN A 827 -5.90 0.43 3.31
C ASN A 827 -5.51 0.84 1.87
N GLY A 828 -6.21 0.30 0.86
CA GLY A 828 -5.97 0.63 -0.54
C GLY A 828 -6.55 2.00 -0.92
N THR A 829 -6.09 2.53 -2.05
CA THR A 829 -6.69 3.72 -2.68
C THR A 829 -8.17 3.46 -2.94
N ALA A 830 -9.05 4.38 -2.53
CA ALA A 830 -10.49 4.27 -2.74
C ALA A 830 -10.87 4.66 -4.18
N ASP A 831 -10.35 3.89 -5.15
CA ASP A 831 -10.48 4.11 -6.60
C ASP A 831 -11.65 3.33 -7.23
N GLY A 832 -11.79 3.44 -8.56
CA GLY A 832 -12.83 2.72 -9.30
C GLY A 832 -12.80 1.21 -9.10
N ARG A 833 -11.63 0.60 -8.84
CA ARG A 833 -11.51 -0.84 -8.55
C ARG A 833 -12.13 -1.20 -7.21
N GLN A 834 -12.00 -0.32 -6.21
CA GLN A 834 -12.58 -0.51 -4.89
C GLN A 834 -14.08 -0.17 -4.83
N GLN A 835 -14.62 0.60 -5.79
CA GLN A 835 -16.05 0.96 -5.85
C GLN A 835 -16.95 -0.27 -5.80
N TRP A 836 -16.67 -1.29 -6.63
CA TRP A 836 -17.45 -2.52 -6.69
C TRP A 836 -17.52 -3.22 -5.32
N LYS A 837 -16.38 -3.33 -4.64
CA LYS A 837 -16.29 -3.99 -3.34
C LYS A 837 -17.10 -3.25 -2.26
N MET A 838 -17.05 -1.92 -2.25
CA MET A 838 -17.92 -1.11 -1.38
C MET A 838 -19.39 -1.35 -1.69
N ASP A 839 -19.77 -1.35 -2.98
CA ASP A 839 -21.15 -1.61 -3.42
C ASP A 839 -21.64 -3.01 -3.01
N GLU A 840 -20.79 -4.04 -3.07
CA GLU A 840 -21.12 -5.40 -2.62
C GLU A 840 -21.43 -5.47 -1.13
N TYR A 841 -20.61 -4.83 -0.29
CA TYR A 841 -20.89 -4.77 1.14
C TYR A 841 -22.16 -3.98 1.42
N MET A 842 -22.38 -2.86 0.73
CA MET A 842 -23.62 -2.09 0.88
C MET A 842 -24.85 -2.88 0.43
N LYS A 843 -24.77 -3.69 -0.64
CA LYS A 843 -25.86 -4.62 -1.03
C LYS A 843 -26.19 -5.61 0.09
N PHE A 844 -25.18 -6.20 0.74
CA PHE A 844 -25.40 -7.09 1.87
C PHE A 844 -26.03 -6.35 3.05
N HIS A 845 -25.47 -5.21 3.47
CA HIS A 845 -25.95 -4.48 4.63
C HIS A 845 -27.33 -3.83 4.41
N GLN A 846 -27.55 -3.14 3.29
CA GLN A 846 -28.84 -2.52 2.99
C GLN A 846 -29.90 -3.55 2.64
N GLY A 847 -29.56 -4.53 1.81
CA GLY A 847 -30.51 -5.53 1.32
C GLY A 847 -30.85 -6.59 2.38
N LYS A 848 -29.84 -7.31 2.88
CA LYS A 848 -30.06 -8.45 3.80
C LYS A 848 -30.33 -8.00 5.24
N LEU A 849 -29.67 -6.93 5.70
CA LEU A 849 -29.73 -6.50 7.10
C LEU A 849 -30.60 -5.25 7.32
N GLY A 850 -31.01 -4.54 6.26
CA GLY A 850 -31.77 -3.28 6.37
C GLY A 850 -30.95 -2.10 6.94
N ARG A 851 -29.62 -2.20 7.00
CA ARG A 851 -28.73 -1.18 7.55
C ARG A 851 -28.33 -0.17 6.48
N LYS A 852 -28.33 1.11 6.83
CA LYS A 852 -27.88 2.23 5.98
C LYS A 852 -26.86 3.05 6.75
N ASN A 853 -26.23 4.00 6.05
CA ASN A 853 -25.36 5.02 6.64
C ASN A 853 -24.22 4.40 7.45
N ILE A 854 -23.40 3.63 6.75
CA ILE A 854 -22.25 2.94 7.29
C ILE A 854 -21.03 3.83 7.12
N ALA A 855 -20.14 3.84 8.10
CA ALA A 855 -18.86 4.51 7.94
C ALA A 855 -17.84 3.58 7.28
N GLY A 856 -17.15 4.10 6.26
CA GLY A 856 -16.04 3.42 5.59
C GLY A 856 -14.70 3.70 6.26
N GLN A 857 -13.62 3.19 5.67
CA GLN A 857 -12.26 3.31 6.15
C GLN A 857 -11.31 3.74 5.03
N ARG A 858 -10.41 4.70 5.31
CA ARG A 858 -9.26 4.99 4.43
C ARG A 858 -7.98 5.20 5.22
N PHE A 859 -7.12 4.19 5.24
CA PHE A 859 -5.91 4.17 6.07
C PHE A 859 -4.63 4.24 5.26
N ILE A 860 -3.65 5.01 5.74
CA ILE A 860 -2.30 5.06 5.18
C ILE A 860 -1.30 4.71 6.29
N PHE A 861 -0.83 3.47 6.27
CA PHE A 861 0.02 2.95 7.33
C PHE A 861 1.47 3.42 7.15
N PHE A 862 1.99 4.17 8.12
CA PHE A 862 3.44 4.34 8.22
C PHE A 862 4.04 3.22 9.09
N PRO A 863 5.16 2.59 8.69
CA PRO A 863 5.79 1.51 9.48
C PRO A 863 6.06 1.89 10.95
N GLN A 864 6.35 3.17 11.20
CA GLN A 864 6.58 3.76 12.53
C GLN A 864 5.36 3.68 13.43
N THR A 865 4.16 3.89 12.89
CA THR A 865 2.94 3.98 13.71
C THR A 865 2.50 2.61 14.24
N ASN A 866 3.11 1.53 13.76
CA ASN A 866 2.83 0.16 14.17
C ASN A 866 4.06 -0.66 14.55
N ARG A 867 5.26 -0.06 14.60
CA ARG A 867 6.54 -0.72 14.95
C ARG A 867 6.85 -1.95 14.08
N TRP A 868 6.38 -1.98 12.83
CA TRP A 868 6.40 -3.20 12.04
C TRP A 868 7.80 -3.54 11.50
N ASP A 869 8.65 -2.55 11.19
CA ASP A 869 9.93 -2.84 10.51
C ASP A 869 11.09 -1.86 10.73
N THR A 870 10.89 -0.66 11.27
CA THR A 870 11.96 0.37 11.29
C THR A 870 13.03 0.16 12.36
N GLU A 871 12.73 -0.63 13.40
CA GLU A 871 13.72 -1.08 14.40
C GLU A 871 14.52 -2.32 13.94
N LYS A 872 14.26 -2.83 12.73
CA LYS A 872 15.08 -3.90 12.13
C LYS A 872 16.32 -3.29 11.46
N VAL A 873 17.26 -4.17 11.09
CA VAL A 873 18.41 -3.80 10.26
C VAL A 873 17.91 -3.10 8.99
N GLU A 874 18.49 -1.93 8.68
CA GLU A 874 18.17 -1.08 7.53
C GLU A 874 16.72 -0.57 7.50
N GLY A 875 16.15 -0.29 8.67
CA GLY A 875 14.77 0.18 8.81
C GLY A 875 14.41 1.42 7.97
N TRP A 876 15.36 2.28 7.65
CA TRP A 876 15.15 3.51 6.88
C TRP A 876 14.78 3.21 5.42
N LEU A 877 15.27 2.09 4.87
CA LEU A 877 14.89 1.61 3.53
C LEU A 877 13.46 1.10 3.48
N LYS A 878 12.87 0.80 4.64
CA LYS A 878 11.55 0.17 4.78
C LYS A 878 10.43 1.17 5.07
N PHE A 879 10.71 2.47 5.08
CA PHE A 879 9.67 3.50 5.13
C PHE A 879 8.93 3.56 3.80
N SER A 880 7.96 2.67 3.62
CA SER A 880 7.11 2.59 2.42
C SER A 880 5.69 3.02 2.72
N VAL A 881 5.07 3.69 1.76
CA VAL A 881 3.65 4.02 1.78
C VAL A 881 2.85 2.92 1.07
N MET A 882 1.59 2.72 1.47
CA MET A 882 0.66 1.80 0.82
C MET A 882 0.02 2.39 -0.44
N SER A 883 0.85 2.70 -1.45
CA SER A 883 0.45 3.04 -2.82
C SER A 883 1.17 2.14 -3.83
N GLU A 884 0.75 2.16 -5.10
CA GLU A 884 1.34 1.31 -6.15
C GLU A 884 2.80 1.70 -6.46
N ASP A 885 3.12 2.99 -6.39
CA ASP A 885 4.44 3.53 -6.68
C ASP A 885 5.27 3.87 -5.43
N GLY A 886 4.67 3.75 -4.24
CA GLY A 886 5.32 4.05 -2.96
C GLY A 886 5.29 5.52 -2.54
N TYR A 887 4.59 6.39 -3.29
CA TYR A 887 4.44 7.82 -2.99
C TYR A 887 3.08 8.15 -2.36
N ILE A 888 3.03 9.24 -1.57
CA ILE A 888 1.75 9.87 -1.22
C ILE A 888 1.32 10.79 -2.35
N HIS A 889 0.08 10.59 -2.80
CA HIS A 889 -0.61 11.41 -3.80
C HIS A 889 -1.72 12.23 -3.11
N PRO A 890 -1.40 13.38 -2.49
CA PRO A 890 -2.33 14.11 -1.63
C PRO A 890 -3.60 14.58 -2.36
N GLU A 891 -3.49 14.94 -3.64
CA GLU A 891 -4.60 15.40 -4.47
C GLU A 891 -5.71 14.37 -4.62
N THR A 892 -5.33 13.08 -4.60
CA THR A 892 -6.29 11.99 -4.76
C THR A 892 -7.23 11.83 -3.56
N TRP A 893 -6.88 12.37 -2.38
CA TRP A 893 -7.68 12.22 -1.17
C TRP A 893 -9.04 12.90 -1.27
N LYS A 894 -9.16 13.95 -2.08
CA LYS A 894 -10.42 14.66 -2.32
C LYS A 894 -11.46 13.70 -2.90
N TRP A 895 -11.14 13.08 -4.02
CA TRP A 895 -12.08 12.22 -4.72
C TRP A 895 -12.25 10.86 -4.03
N GLN A 896 -11.20 10.32 -3.41
CA GLN A 896 -11.28 9.09 -2.60
C GLN A 896 -12.31 9.24 -1.47
N LEU A 897 -12.26 10.36 -0.76
CA LEU A 897 -13.20 10.60 0.33
C LEU A 897 -14.63 10.77 -0.17
N ILE A 898 -14.83 11.52 -1.26
CA ILE A 898 -16.15 11.69 -1.88
C ILE A 898 -16.75 10.35 -2.31
N ARG A 899 -15.93 9.47 -2.90
CA ARG A 899 -16.35 8.12 -3.33
C ARG A 899 -16.83 7.27 -2.16
N ILE A 900 -16.06 7.24 -1.06
CA ILE A 900 -16.44 6.52 0.17
C ILE A 900 -17.75 7.07 0.72
N LEU A 901 -17.87 8.39 0.86
CA LEU A 901 -19.05 9.03 1.44
C LEU A 901 -20.30 8.87 0.56
N ALA A 902 -20.15 8.87 -0.77
CA ALA A 902 -21.25 8.61 -1.71
C ALA A 902 -21.76 7.17 -1.69
N THR A 903 -20.90 6.22 -1.29
CA THR A 903 -21.23 4.79 -1.31
C THR A 903 -21.70 4.29 0.05
N MET A 904 -20.95 4.62 1.11
CA MET A 904 -21.19 4.12 2.46
C MET A 904 -22.21 4.97 3.22
N GLN A 905 -22.30 6.27 2.91
CA GLN A 905 -23.31 7.23 3.38
C GLN A 905 -23.33 7.52 4.89
N GLY A 906 -22.50 6.87 5.71
CA GLY A 906 -22.45 7.09 7.17
C GLY A 906 -21.26 7.90 7.67
N GLY A 907 -20.18 7.97 6.90
CA GLY A 907 -18.95 8.61 7.32
C GLY A 907 -17.69 7.94 6.79
N CYS A 908 -16.54 8.40 7.28
CA CYS A 908 -15.25 7.82 6.97
C CYS A 908 -14.33 7.93 8.18
N ASP A 909 -13.68 6.82 8.51
CA ASP A 909 -12.62 6.79 9.49
C ASP A 909 -11.24 6.80 8.80
N LEU A 910 -10.39 7.72 9.25
CA LEU A 910 -9.00 7.83 8.85
C LEU A 910 -8.10 7.29 9.97
N GLN A 911 -6.88 6.92 9.63
CA GLN A 911 -6.06 6.19 10.60
C GLN A 911 -5.53 7.10 11.71
N ASN A 912 -4.72 8.10 11.36
CA ASN A 912 -4.01 8.96 12.32
C ASN A 912 -3.81 10.36 11.72
N PRO A 913 -4.00 11.44 12.51
CA PRO A 913 -3.72 12.81 12.07
C PRO A 913 -2.30 13.05 11.52
N LEU A 914 -1.29 12.37 12.06
CA LEU A 914 0.12 12.50 11.66
C LEU A 914 0.45 11.81 10.32
N GLU A 915 -0.42 10.93 9.86
CA GLU A 915 -0.25 10.23 8.58
C GLU A 915 -0.87 11.03 7.41
N MET A 916 -1.60 12.12 7.71
CA MET A 916 -2.20 13.03 6.73
C MET A 916 -1.25 14.18 6.39
N VAL A 917 -0.21 13.89 5.60
CA VAL A 917 0.89 14.83 5.30
C VAL A 917 0.84 15.37 3.87
N SER A 918 1.68 16.36 3.59
CA SER A 918 1.89 16.94 2.26
C SER A 918 0.60 17.45 1.63
N GLY A 919 -0.24 18.13 2.43
CA GLY A 919 -1.48 18.74 1.95
C GLY A 919 -2.70 17.82 1.91
N CYS A 920 -2.61 16.56 2.36
CA CYS A 920 -3.79 15.66 2.42
C CYS A 920 -4.97 16.32 3.16
N LYS A 921 -4.71 17.05 4.25
CA LYS A 921 -5.74 17.77 5.03
C LYS A 921 -6.46 18.85 4.21
N TYR A 922 -5.77 19.51 3.28
CA TYR A 922 -6.39 20.47 2.37
C TYR A 922 -7.37 19.80 1.42
N TYR A 923 -6.97 18.72 0.76
CA TYR A 923 -7.82 17.98 -0.18
C TYR A 923 -9.01 17.31 0.51
N ILE A 924 -8.80 16.78 1.73
CA ILE A 924 -9.89 16.33 2.62
C ILE A 924 -10.83 17.50 2.94
N GLY A 925 -10.28 18.68 3.27
CA GLY A 925 -11.07 19.90 3.48
C GLY A 925 -11.93 20.28 2.27
N GLU A 926 -11.39 20.19 1.06
CA GLU A 926 -12.14 20.46 -0.17
C GLU A 926 -13.27 19.45 -0.39
N ALA A 927 -13.06 18.18 -0.06
CA ALA A 927 -14.10 17.16 -0.09
C ALA A 927 -15.19 17.42 0.96
N THR A 928 -14.82 17.64 2.23
CA THR A 928 -15.81 17.87 3.31
C THR A 928 -16.59 19.16 3.09
N ARG A 929 -15.99 20.21 2.52
CA ARG A 929 -16.68 21.45 2.14
C ARG A 929 -17.80 21.21 1.12
N MET A 930 -17.55 20.35 0.12
CA MET A 930 -18.55 19.95 -0.87
C MET A 930 -19.61 19.05 -0.26
N VAL A 931 -19.21 18.00 0.46
CA VAL A 931 -20.16 17.05 1.07
C VAL A 931 -21.05 17.76 2.08
N ALA A 932 -20.52 18.65 2.92
CA ALA A 932 -21.30 19.43 3.88
C ALA A 932 -22.40 20.28 3.22
N ARG A 933 -22.20 20.74 1.97
CA ARG A 933 -23.23 21.49 1.23
C ARG A 933 -24.39 20.60 0.79
N TYR A 934 -24.10 19.36 0.41
CA TYR A 934 -25.06 18.40 -0.12
C TYR A 934 -25.32 17.22 0.83
N GLU A 935 -25.00 17.38 2.11
CA GLU A 935 -24.90 16.27 3.08
C GLU A 935 -26.20 15.49 3.19
N ASN A 936 -27.34 16.18 3.08
CA ASN A 936 -28.64 15.54 3.08
C ASN A 936 -28.84 14.58 1.89
N ILE A 937 -28.31 14.90 0.70
CA ILE A 937 -28.35 14.00 -0.47
C ILE A 937 -27.44 12.81 -0.24
N PHE A 938 -26.24 13.02 0.32
CA PHE A 938 -25.31 11.93 0.67
C PHE A 938 -25.92 10.98 1.70
N TYR A 939 -26.49 11.52 2.79
CA TYR A 939 -26.94 10.72 3.94
C TYR A 939 -28.36 10.15 3.81
N ASP A 940 -29.31 10.91 3.23
CA ASP A 940 -30.71 10.46 3.10
C ASP A 940 -31.05 9.97 1.67
N GLY A 941 -30.15 10.18 0.69
CA GLY A 941 -30.41 9.90 -0.72
C GLY A 941 -30.19 8.44 -1.13
N GLN A 942 -30.47 8.15 -2.41
CA GLN A 942 -30.31 6.84 -3.03
C GLN A 942 -29.36 6.91 -4.23
N ARG A 943 -28.54 5.86 -4.40
CA ARG A 943 -27.67 5.69 -5.57
C ARG A 943 -28.48 5.20 -6.79
N HIS A 944 -28.48 6.00 -7.87
CA HIS A 944 -29.22 5.76 -9.11
C HIS A 944 -28.37 6.08 -10.35
N ASP A 945 -27.23 5.41 -10.49
CA ASP A 945 -26.21 5.73 -11.50
C ASP A 945 -26.73 5.72 -12.94
N ALA A 946 -27.73 4.89 -13.24
CA ALA A 946 -28.36 4.80 -14.57
C ALA A 946 -29.05 6.09 -15.04
N LEU A 947 -29.25 7.09 -14.16
CA LEU A 947 -29.87 8.36 -14.50
C LEU A 947 -28.94 9.34 -15.24
N ALA A 948 -27.66 9.02 -15.37
CA ALA A 948 -26.74 9.79 -16.21
C ALA A 948 -25.84 8.86 -17.01
N VAL A 949 -25.59 9.23 -18.27
CA VAL A 949 -24.75 8.46 -19.20
C VAL A 949 -23.75 9.36 -19.88
N SER A 950 -22.57 8.82 -20.17
CA SER A 950 -21.52 9.49 -20.93
C SER A 950 -20.70 8.44 -21.67
N GLU A 951 -20.19 8.80 -22.85
CA GLU A 951 -19.30 7.92 -23.62
C GLU A 951 -17.86 7.93 -23.06
N GLN A 952 -17.47 9.01 -22.37
CA GLN A 952 -16.11 9.23 -21.87
C GLN A 952 -15.91 8.72 -20.45
N ILE A 953 -16.99 8.62 -19.67
CA ILE A 953 -16.98 8.21 -18.27
C ILE A 953 -18.25 7.42 -17.95
N ALA A 954 -18.09 6.26 -17.31
CA ALA A 954 -19.19 5.40 -16.91
C ALA A 954 -18.91 4.85 -15.52
N TYR A 955 -19.85 4.09 -14.95
CA TYR A 955 -19.57 3.30 -13.75
C TYR A 955 -18.26 2.50 -13.92
N PRO A 956 -17.33 2.53 -12.94
CA PRO A 956 -17.48 3.05 -11.57
C PRO A 956 -17.16 4.56 -11.37
N ASP A 957 -16.82 5.30 -12.41
CA ASP A 957 -16.35 6.70 -12.31
C ASP A 957 -17.43 7.75 -12.59
N LEU A 958 -18.65 7.32 -12.91
CA LEU A 958 -19.84 8.14 -12.91
C LEU A 958 -20.82 7.57 -11.89
N LEU A 959 -21.10 8.33 -10.84
CA LEU A 959 -22.05 7.95 -9.78
C LEU A 959 -23.14 8.99 -9.67
N VAL A 960 -24.36 8.58 -9.34
CA VAL A 960 -25.49 9.50 -9.19
C VAL A 960 -26.20 9.27 -7.87
N LEU A 961 -26.34 10.32 -7.07
CA LEU A 961 -27.19 10.35 -5.89
C LEU A 961 -28.46 11.13 -6.17
N THR A 962 -29.59 10.64 -5.68
CA THR A 962 -30.87 11.32 -5.80
C THR A 962 -31.56 11.44 -4.46
N ARG A 963 -32.26 12.56 -4.25
CA ARG A 963 -33.09 12.78 -3.08
C ARG A 963 -34.19 13.76 -3.43
N LYS A 964 -35.46 13.33 -3.35
CA LYS A 964 -36.61 14.15 -3.73
C LYS A 964 -36.41 14.73 -5.14
N ASN A 965 -36.36 16.06 -5.24
CA ASN A 965 -36.22 16.80 -6.49
C ASN A 965 -34.76 17.18 -6.78
N GLU A 966 -33.80 16.54 -6.12
CA GLU A 966 -32.38 16.84 -6.29
C GLU A 966 -31.63 15.63 -6.85
N ARG A 967 -30.70 15.92 -7.76
CA ARG A 967 -29.76 14.95 -8.31
C ARG A 967 -28.33 15.48 -8.18
N LEU A 968 -27.42 14.62 -7.78
CA LEU A 968 -25.99 14.91 -7.69
C LEU A 968 -25.25 13.92 -8.57
N VAL A 969 -24.59 14.42 -9.62
CA VAL A 969 -23.76 13.63 -10.53
C VAL A 969 -22.31 13.81 -10.12
N LEU A 970 -21.64 12.70 -9.78
CA LEU A 970 -20.25 12.65 -9.36
C LEU A 970 -19.42 12.09 -10.51
N LEU A 971 -18.42 12.85 -10.97
CA LEU A 971 -17.62 12.52 -12.14
C LEU A 971 -16.15 12.44 -11.74
N PHE A 972 -15.61 11.22 -11.65
CA PHE A 972 -14.27 10.93 -11.16
C PHE A 972 -13.26 10.84 -12.32
N ASN A 973 -12.22 11.65 -12.33
CA ASN A 973 -11.10 11.52 -13.25
C ASN A 973 -9.85 11.02 -12.52
N GLU A 974 -9.69 9.70 -12.47
CA GLU A 974 -8.54 9.02 -11.86
C GLU A 974 -7.34 8.89 -12.82
N SER A 975 -7.34 9.64 -13.93
CA SER A 975 -6.23 9.65 -14.89
C SER A 975 -5.31 10.84 -14.65
N ASP A 976 -4.07 10.70 -15.13
CA ASP A 976 -3.00 11.71 -14.97
C ASP A 976 -3.16 12.89 -15.94
N GLU A 977 -4.23 12.90 -16.74
CA GLU A 977 -4.54 13.95 -17.70
C GLU A 977 -5.96 14.50 -17.47
N PRO A 978 -6.20 15.79 -17.74
CA PRO A 978 -7.55 16.33 -17.74
C PRO A 978 -8.47 15.59 -18.71
N LYS A 979 -9.73 15.37 -18.32
CA LYS A 979 -10.72 14.64 -19.12
C LYS A 979 -11.96 15.50 -19.34
N THR A 980 -12.29 15.77 -20.61
CA THR A 980 -13.57 16.39 -20.98
C THR A 980 -14.62 15.31 -21.14
N VAL A 981 -15.73 15.43 -20.40
CA VAL A 981 -16.83 14.48 -20.39
C VAL A 981 -18.11 15.17 -20.83
N THR A 982 -18.86 14.51 -21.71
CA THR A 982 -20.21 14.93 -22.09
C THR A 982 -21.20 14.03 -21.36
N VAL A 983 -22.01 14.62 -20.49
CA VAL A 983 -22.96 13.92 -19.63
C VAL A 983 -24.37 14.21 -20.10
N ARG A 984 -25.12 13.15 -20.40
CA ARG A 984 -26.55 13.21 -20.67
C ARG A 984 -27.31 12.69 -19.47
N ASN A 985 -28.09 13.56 -18.83
CA ASN A 985 -28.97 13.25 -17.73
C ASN A 985 -30.32 12.75 -18.26
N LEU A 986 -30.64 11.50 -17.96
CA LEU A 986 -31.89 10.89 -18.38
C LEU A 986 -33.05 11.36 -17.49
N SER A 987 -34.24 11.40 -18.09
CA SER A 987 -35.50 11.75 -17.43
C SER A 987 -35.51 13.16 -16.83
N LEU A 988 -34.92 14.13 -17.54
CA LEU A 988 -35.03 15.57 -17.26
C LEU A 988 -35.93 16.25 -18.31
N THR A 989 -36.63 17.32 -17.92
CA THR A 989 -37.59 18.05 -18.76
C THR A 989 -36.95 19.18 -19.56
N GLY A 990 -35.75 19.61 -19.19
CA GLY A 990 -34.99 20.69 -19.84
C GLY A 990 -35.09 22.05 -19.15
N GLU A 991 -35.95 22.19 -18.13
CA GLU A 991 -36.11 23.42 -17.33
C GLU A 991 -35.23 23.45 -16.07
N GLU A 992 -34.54 22.34 -15.77
CA GLU A 992 -33.71 22.19 -14.59
C GLU A 992 -32.41 23.00 -14.64
N VAL A 993 -31.93 23.40 -13.46
CA VAL A 993 -30.67 24.14 -13.33
C VAL A 993 -29.58 23.21 -12.85
N ALA A 994 -28.54 23.04 -13.67
CA ALA A 994 -27.33 22.32 -13.32
C ALA A 994 -26.20 23.27 -12.89
N ARG A 995 -25.47 22.92 -11.83
CA ARG A 995 -24.34 23.70 -11.30
C ARG A 995 -23.17 22.78 -10.98
N ALA A 996 -22.02 23.04 -11.60
CA ALA A 996 -20.76 22.39 -11.24
C ALA A 996 -20.18 23.04 -9.98
N PHE A 997 -19.83 22.23 -8.98
CA PHE A 997 -19.41 22.73 -7.68
C PHE A 997 -17.99 23.27 -7.68
N TYR A 998 -17.02 22.51 -8.23
CA TYR A 998 -15.61 22.90 -8.19
C TYR A 998 -15.26 23.87 -9.31
N ALA A 999 -15.74 23.63 -10.53
CA ALA A 999 -15.64 24.59 -11.63
C ALA A 999 -16.39 25.90 -11.33
N GLY A 1000 -17.38 25.89 -10.42
CA GLY A 1000 -18.14 27.08 -10.03
C GLY A 1000 -19.02 27.64 -11.14
N THR A 1001 -19.32 26.84 -12.17
CA THR A 1001 -20.05 27.27 -13.36
C THR A 1001 -21.51 26.81 -13.33
N ARG A 1002 -22.42 27.69 -13.77
CA ARG A 1002 -23.80 27.31 -14.09
C ARG A 1002 -23.79 26.66 -15.48
N LEU A 1003 -24.40 25.49 -15.57
CA LEU A 1003 -24.55 24.76 -16.83
C LEU A 1003 -25.94 25.10 -17.41
N PRO A 1004 -26.01 25.68 -18.62
CA PRO A 1004 -27.26 26.22 -19.17
C PRO A 1004 -28.27 25.14 -19.57
N GLN A 1005 -27.82 23.90 -19.79
CA GLN A 1005 -28.66 22.75 -20.13
C GLN A 1005 -28.36 21.62 -19.14
N ALA A 1006 -29.33 21.26 -18.29
CA ALA A 1006 -29.16 20.17 -17.33
C ALA A 1006 -29.30 18.78 -17.99
N GLY A 1007 -30.12 18.68 -19.03
CA GLY A 1007 -30.34 17.44 -19.80
C GLY A 1007 -29.07 16.91 -20.46
N GLU A 1008 -28.21 17.80 -20.96
CA GLU A 1008 -26.92 17.44 -21.52
C GLU A 1008 -25.91 18.59 -21.34
N PHE A 1009 -24.71 18.28 -20.88
CA PHE A 1009 -23.63 19.27 -20.74
C PHE A 1009 -22.26 18.62 -20.95
N SER A 1010 -21.26 19.46 -21.24
CA SER A 1010 -19.85 19.05 -21.27
C SER A 1010 -19.04 19.80 -20.21
N ILE A 1011 -18.14 19.10 -19.54
CA ILE A 1011 -17.26 19.67 -18.51
C ILE A 1011 -15.89 19.00 -18.54
N THR A 1012 -14.83 19.78 -18.30
CA THR A 1012 -13.46 19.26 -18.17
C THR A 1012 -13.13 19.06 -16.70
N ILE A 1013 -12.75 17.84 -16.33
CA ILE A 1013 -12.34 17.45 -14.99
C ILE A 1013 -10.81 17.40 -14.99
N PRO A 1014 -10.12 18.08 -14.06
CA PRO A 1014 -8.66 17.99 -13.95
C PRO A 1014 -8.16 16.57 -13.75
N ALA A 1015 -6.86 16.34 -14.00
CA ALA A 1015 -6.19 15.08 -13.69
C ALA A 1015 -6.27 14.76 -12.19
N ASN A 1016 -6.45 13.48 -11.85
CA ASN A 1016 -6.56 12.99 -10.47
C ASN A 1016 -7.53 13.79 -9.60
N ASP A 1017 -8.69 14.16 -10.17
CA ASP A 1017 -9.69 15.02 -9.56
C ASP A 1017 -11.13 14.51 -9.77
N VAL A 1018 -12.11 15.17 -9.18
CA VAL A 1018 -13.55 14.91 -9.28
C VAL A 1018 -14.30 16.21 -9.50
N GLU A 1019 -15.33 16.16 -10.32
CA GLU A 1019 -16.33 17.21 -10.42
C GLU A 1019 -17.68 16.72 -9.89
N VAL A 1020 -18.45 17.64 -9.31
CA VAL A 1020 -19.75 17.37 -8.73
C VAL A 1020 -20.77 18.33 -9.33
N VAL A 1021 -21.75 17.79 -10.04
CA VAL A 1021 -22.82 18.57 -10.65
C VAL A 1021 -24.11 18.34 -9.89
N HIS A 1022 -24.62 19.40 -9.25
CA HIS A 1022 -25.92 19.42 -8.61
C HIS A 1022 -26.98 19.90 -9.59
N ILE A 1023 -28.11 19.20 -9.63
CA ILE A 1023 -29.25 19.47 -10.49
C ILE A 1023 -30.49 19.54 -9.61
N GLU A 1024 -31.22 20.64 -9.72
CA GLU A 1024 -32.49 20.86 -9.04
C GLU A 1024 -33.64 20.69 -10.05
N LEU A 1025 -34.52 19.71 -9.80
CA LEU A 1025 -35.67 19.39 -10.64
C LEU A 1025 -36.80 20.38 -10.35
N VAL A 1026 -37.30 21.06 -11.38
CA VAL A 1026 -38.49 21.91 -11.29
C VAL A 1026 -39.70 21.03 -11.61
N PHE A 1027 -40.59 20.81 -10.64
CA PHE A 1027 -41.95 20.36 -10.92
C PHE A 1027 -42.84 21.60 -10.93
N ILE A 1028 -43.52 21.84 -12.04
CA ILE A 1028 -44.73 22.68 -12.03
C ILE A 1028 -45.76 21.89 -11.21
N GLU A 1029 -46.25 22.48 -10.12
CA GLU A 1029 -47.32 21.90 -9.28
C GLU A 1029 -48.56 21.51 -10.07
#